data_AF-A0A7J6BNG1-F1
#
_entry.id   AF-A0A7J6BNG1-F1
#
_cell.length_a   1.000
_cell.length_b   1.000
_cell.length_c   1.000
_cell.angle_alpha   90.00
_cell.angle_beta   90.00
_cell.angle_gamma   90.00
#
_symmetry.space_group_name_H-M   'P 1'
#
loop_
_entity.id
_entity.type
_entity.pdbx_description
1 polymer ?
#
loop_
_entity_poly.entity_id
_entity_poly.type
_entity_poly.pdbx_seq_one_letter_code
_entity_poly.pdbx_strand_id
1 'polypeptide(L)'
;MEEFLKHFKNHSRAEQRWLSAVFEAVQQQLLPLIDASLGLSVSRLSLAVVSKVQTAGGSDTELPVSYRFVSVSELIRDQRTACCSSLRWSSAHYREQARGAELKLPGYKALPRDNLLLIGCLCDGQTAGTSDGVWRVRDAGGSLACAMLKSSCLWLGRLMLFPSWNYIPHNAPGAGYLELLEPPVCVTLEAMAFDPGGALSEVMSVTRAAEILRQRGEDQACVCVSGRVSVVCPLLVIRGKRFFCLVLSEEGSSVPVFITEAKHQYWRQCVCVGQSVWLSSLRVCSLQGLEGRRVLMDSCQSRLHLHLQNQESSEDPDTHTDSLTADTHTADTHTADTHLRSGTVSGSGPAVRVKRSTLISFKGTVTKILNAEAGLYEIDGQVGLCLAYQPTQKWGGGLRPGAEIQLHNVHFMYRASPFAPRVVLCACLRSSLQITAFSRLSSKVEVSGSHGPLQCLLLEKNLGASQYLWLCYCQNAVAERLCPRWVRAERVCVVAERLLDFVCDAEQKTQKERNIYREMIQEPHQCPVTTFCVWWPSAALWSLRQLSDWMRREVWASLSLASLLPASSAHMTALELNAALSWSVHKVPLTDASPEPLLLLGVLELDSTRATLQLRDQTHALDCLCVSAHQSGDRTAHISTAWQGCLVCVRRCTLVMERFMKTHFPSWKHLDQPSYITHKHCRVYLQLCVDDLTIISPSAAMSRCLMEDRQTDRESAKRPRAAERPLTPAACVSLLLRLESKQGVTLQNGSAAELRLQPGFVCRAVCLGDAQRWSHDPRNHRPQERERHGDAQKIELHFMGSCVRWFPVLHPGCVYRLIARNTEDVSVLKAKGVSAKGGVTQLSSPALLLQQQWRIHTITEELPDTQSGVPALMSVSAVLHSSSAPEIVSFCGIITQRITLKEDNGTKPKIQSLTAAEDASAEQDLRVRLTVQDADCPGHVIDVYVDLSCGPYTLGLIAGAMVSVHHVQRRVSKVCNVYCRSLPISCVSVTDLTSVCSRSGVAPSPPPMMLLGEWALGRVQRCVLAQVKGHVVCVLSLRLQWTCSLCGSIFRQASCGRTHPPCDSTSAVFQAEAKVVLEDGSADSHVWFSSDTVCDLLKLNAGQWEGLQRHVRVKGHVKVYTRGRNMTCDEDPDDTLVQYLSCLCSSTAVCRQIHLTCRLRAQRTGKSQLRKVHRGQTEFICKFTPALQLQCQHIHTR
;
A
#
# COMPACT_ATOMS: atom_id res chain seq x y z
N MET A 1 -70.05 22.01 -2.32
CA MET A 1 -69.10 23.05 -2.79
C MET A 1 -69.71 24.45 -2.78
N GLU A 2 -70.84 24.72 -3.45
CA GLU A 2 -71.44 26.07 -3.48
C GLU A 2 -71.75 26.64 -2.08
N GLU A 3 -72.23 25.80 -1.16
CA GLU A 3 -72.48 26.19 0.23
C GLU A 3 -71.19 26.58 0.99
N PHE A 4 -70.07 25.92 0.70
CA PHE A 4 -68.76 26.26 1.26
C PHE A 4 -68.24 27.60 0.70
N LEU A 5 -68.34 27.81 -0.62
CA LEU A 5 -67.90 29.06 -1.26
C LEU A 5 -68.77 30.27 -0.86
N LYS A 6 -70.03 30.07 -0.43
CA LYS A 6 -70.88 31.14 0.12
C LYS A 6 -70.27 31.80 1.37
N HIS A 7 -69.42 31.11 2.13
CA HIS A 7 -68.71 31.70 3.27
C HIS A 7 -67.61 32.69 2.87
N PHE A 8 -67.18 32.71 1.59
CA PHE A 8 -66.03 33.48 1.11
C PHE A 8 -66.35 34.43 -0.06
N LYS A 9 -67.61 34.87 -0.20
CA LYS A 9 -68.08 35.67 -1.36
C LYS A 9 -67.27 36.92 -1.71
N ASN A 10 -66.59 37.53 -0.74
CA ASN A 10 -65.83 38.78 -0.93
C ASN A 10 -64.39 38.56 -1.45
N HIS A 11 -63.97 37.32 -1.69
CA HIS A 11 -62.61 37.00 -2.14
C HIS A 11 -62.47 37.08 -3.66
N SER A 12 -61.26 37.40 -4.13
CA SER A 12 -60.88 37.48 -5.53
C SER A 12 -61.09 36.14 -6.28
N ARG A 13 -61.14 36.20 -7.62
CA ARG A 13 -61.30 35.00 -8.45
C ARG A 13 -60.16 33.97 -8.26
N ALA A 14 -58.95 34.43 -7.94
CA ALA A 14 -57.82 33.55 -7.66
C ALA A 14 -58.00 32.81 -6.33
N GLU A 15 -58.44 33.52 -5.30
CA GLU A 15 -58.76 32.97 -3.98
C GLU A 15 -59.92 31.98 -4.02
N GLN A 16 -60.98 32.29 -4.78
CA GLN A 16 -62.11 31.36 -4.97
C GLN A 16 -61.68 30.07 -5.67
N ARG A 17 -60.79 30.14 -6.68
CA ARG A 17 -60.23 28.95 -7.33
C ARG A 17 -59.40 28.11 -6.37
N TRP A 18 -58.59 28.76 -5.54
CA TRP A 18 -57.80 28.08 -4.51
C TRP A 18 -58.71 27.38 -3.49
N LEU A 19 -59.76 28.06 -3.01
CA LEU A 19 -60.76 27.49 -2.10
C LEU A 19 -61.50 26.29 -2.70
N SER A 20 -61.86 26.33 -3.99
CA SER A 20 -62.42 25.17 -4.70
C SER A 20 -61.43 24.00 -4.72
N ALA A 21 -60.15 24.25 -4.99
CA ALA A 21 -59.12 23.22 -4.96
C ALA A 21 -58.93 22.62 -3.55
N VAL A 22 -59.04 23.43 -2.49
CA VAL A 22 -59.04 22.93 -1.10
C VAL A 22 -60.23 22.01 -0.85
N PHE A 23 -61.43 22.42 -1.26
CA PHE A 23 -62.64 21.62 -1.07
C PHE A 23 -62.54 20.25 -1.77
N GLU A 24 -62.05 20.23 -3.01
CA GLU A 24 -61.80 19.00 -3.76
C GLU A 24 -60.73 18.12 -3.10
N ALA A 25 -59.60 18.71 -2.67
CA ALA A 25 -58.54 17.97 -1.98
C ALA A 25 -59.04 17.35 -0.67
N VAL A 26 -59.85 18.09 0.11
CA VAL A 26 -60.46 17.59 1.35
C VAL A 26 -61.41 16.42 1.06
N GLN A 27 -62.26 16.55 0.04
CA GLN A 27 -63.21 15.50 -0.36
C GLN A 27 -62.51 14.22 -0.82
N GLN A 28 -61.47 14.35 -1.66
CA GLN A 28 -60.83 13.22 -2.31
C GLN A 28 -59.74 12.57 -1.45
N GLN A 29 -59.00 13.35 -0.66
CA GLN A 29 -57.76 12.90 0.00
C GLN A 29 -57.87 12.74 1.51
N LEU A 30 -58.71 13.55 2.17
CA LEU A 30 -58.74 13.64 3.64
C LEU A 30 -59.98 13.01 4.26
N LEU A 31 -61.16 13.17 3.63
CA LEU A 31 -62.41 12.58 4.11
C LEU A 31 -62.32 11.05 4.30
N PRO A 32 -61.67 10.26 3.41
CA PRO A 32 -61.57 8.81 3.59
C PRO A 32 -60.75 8.36 4.82
N LEU A 33 -60.00 9.27 5.46
CA LEU A 33 -59.14 8.98 6.61
C LEU A 33 -59.85 9.21 7.96
N ILE A 34 -61.00 9.87 7.94
CA ILE A 34 -61.75 10.25 9.14
C ILE A 34 -62.79 9.18 9.39
N ASP A 35 -62.88 8.71 10.64
CA ASP A 35 -63.90 7.73 11.03
C ASP A 35 -65.30 8.31 10.79
N ALA A 36 -66.16 7.55 10.12
CA ALA A 36 -67.54 7.93 9.80
C ALA A 36 -68.35 8.26 11.07
N SER A 37 -67.92 7.74 12.23
CA SER A 37 -68.49 8.03 13.56
C SER A 37 -68.38 9.50 13.99
N LEU A 38 -67.49 10.29 13.40
CA LEU A 38 -67.24 11.69 13.76
C LEU A 38 -68.23 12.69 13.13
N GLY A 39 -69.10 12.25 12.20
CA GLY A 39 -70.19 13.07 11.65
C GLY A 39 -69.77 14.37 10.95
N LEU A 40 -68.50 14.49 10.53
CA LEU A 40 -67.95 15.70 9.90
C LEU A 40 -68.33 15.79 8.42
N SER A 41 -69.03 16.86 8.02
CA SER A 41 -69.28 17.15 6.60
C SER A 41 -68.03 17.70 5.90
N VAL A 42 -67.91 17.47 4.59
CA VAL A 42 -66.81 18.00 3.75
C VAL A 42 -66.70 19.53 3.86
N SER A 43 -67.82 20.24 3.98
CA SER A 43 -67.85 21.69 4.15
C SER A 43 -67.24 22.14 5.48
N ARG A 44 -67.58 21.48 6.61
CA ARG A 44 -67.03 21.82 7.93
C ARG A 44 -65.54 21.50 8.03
N LEU A 45 -65.11 20.38 7.45
CA LEU A 45 -63.70 20.01 7.40
C LEU A 45 -62.89 20.96 6.52
N SER A 46 -63.44 21.38 5.37
CA SER A 46 -62.80 22.37 4.49
C SER A 46 -62.66 23.72 5.18
N LEU A 47 -63.66 24.17 5.94
CA LEU A 47 -63.58 25.39 6.76
C LEU A 47 -62.50 25.29 7.84
N ALA A 48 -62.40 24.14 8.52
CA ALA A 48 -61.36 23.89 9.51
C ALA A 48 -59.95 23.92 8.89
N VAL A 49 -59.77 23.30 7.72
CA VAL A 49 -58.50 23.35 6.98
C VAL A 49 -58.12 24.78 6.62
N VAL A 50 -59.04 25.57 6.04
CA VAL A 50 -58.78 26.97 5.66
C VAL A 50 -58.40 27.81 6.89
N SER A 51 -59.15 27.69 7.98
CA SER A 51 -58.84 28.39 9.24
C SER A 51 -57.47 28.00 9.80
N LYS A 52 -57.10 26.71 9.78
CA LYS A 52 -55.78 26.26 10.24
C LYS A 52 -54.65 26.68 9.32
N VAL A 53 -54.88 26.79 8.01
CA VAL A 53 -53.90 27.31 7.06
C VAL A 53 -53.65 28.80 7.26
N GLN A 54 -54.70 29.60 7.47
CA GLN A 54 -54.60 31.05 7.74
C GLN A 54 -53.84 31.32 9.05
N THR A 55 -54.24 30.65 10.14
CA THR A 55 -53.55 30.75 11.43
C THR A 55 -52.10 30.27 11.38
N ALA A 56 -51.78 29.22 10.59
CA ALA A 56 -50.41 28.76 10.41
C ALA A 56 -49.55 29.72 9.55
N GLY A 57 -50.17 30.44 8.60
CA GLY A 57 -49.54 31.42 7.72
C GLY A 57 -49.27 32.79 8.35
N GLY A 58 -49.79 33.05 9.56
CA GLY A 58 -49.52 34.27 10.32
C GLY A 58 -50.38 35.48 9.93
N SER A 59 -51.43 35.28 9.12
CA SER A 59 -52.41 36.31 8.74
C SER A 59 -53.82 35.70 8.73
N ASP A 60 -54.74 36.29 9.49
CA ASP A 60 -56.13 35.83 9.57
C ASP A 60 -56.96 36.20 8.32
N THR A 61 -56.44 37.09 7.46
CA THR A 61 -57.17 37.63 6.31
C THR A 61 -56.62 37.25 4.94
N GLU A 62 -55.36 36.84 4.83
CA GLU A 62 -54.75 36.52 3.53
C GLU A 62 -54.71 35.02 3.24
N LEU A 63 -55.18 34.61 2.05
CA LEU A 63 -55.11 33.21 1.60
C LEU A 63 -53.82 32.96 0.82
N PRO A 64 -53.12 31.82 1.04
CA PRO A 64 -51.86 31.51 0.37
C PRO A 64 -52.11 30.98 -1.05
N VAL A 65 -52.64 31.82 -1.94
CA VAL A 65 -52.99 31.45 -3.32
C VAL A 65 -51.81 30.97 -4.16
N SER A 66 -50.58 31.28 -3.76
CA SER A 66 -49.36 30.76 -4.38
C SER A 66 -49.04 29.31 -4.00
N TYR A 67 -49.76 28.73 -3.03
CA TYR A 67 -49.57 27.35 -2.57
C TYR A 67 -50.60 26.41 -3.17
N ARG A 68 -50.16 25.20 -3.50
CA ARG A 68 -51.03 24.14 -4.03
C ARG A 68 -51.07 22.95 -3.09
N PHE A 69 -52.25 22.36 -2.90
CA PHE A 69 -52.38 21.08 -2.21
C PHE A 69 -51.72 19.95 -3.01
N VAL A 70 -50.97 19.10 -2.31
CA VAL A 70 -50.31 17.92 -2.89
C VAL A 70 -50.68 16.68 -2.10
N SER A 71 -51.07 15.61 -2.80
CA SER A 71 -51.25 14.30 -2.15
C SER A 71 -49.88 13.63 -1.93
N VAL A 72 -49.81 12.70 -1.00
CA VAL A 72 -48.62 11.89 -0.75
C VAL A 72 -48.25 11.08 -2.00
N SER A 73 -49.24 10.52 -2.70
CA SER A 73 -49.00 9.77 -3.95
C SER A 73 -48.48 10.64 -5.08
N GLU A 74 -48.99 11.87 -5.20
CA GLU A 74 -48.53 12.86 -6.18
C GLU A 74 -47.10 13.31 -5.86
N LEU A 75 -46.81 13.61 -4.59
CA LEU A 75 -45.48 14.00 -4.14
C LEU A 75 -44.44 12.91 -4.45
N ILE A 76 -44.76 11.63 -4.20
CA ILE A 76 -43.86 10.51 -4.50
C ILE A 76 -43.65 10.32 -6.00
N ARG A 77 -44.70 10.47 -6.81
CA ARG A 77 -44.67 10.21 -8.25
C ARG A 77 -43.99 11.33 -9.04
N ASP A 78 -44.32 12.58 -8.71
CA ASP A 78 -44.03 13.74 -9.55
C ASP A 78 -42.81 14.52 -9.03
N GLN A 79 -42.55 14.53 -7.72
CA GLN A 79 -41.38 15.21 -7.14
C GLN A 79 -40.15 14.30 -7.12
N ARG A 80 -39.23 14.53 -8.08
CA ARG A 80 -37.97 13.76 -8.21
C ARG A 80 -36.73 14.46 -7.65
N THR A 81 -36.84 15.73 -7.29
CA THR A 81 -35.75 16.54 -6.72
C THR A 81 -36.06 16.95 -5.29
N ALA A 82 -35.03 17.01 -4.44
CA ALA A 82 -35.19 17.45 -3.05
C ALA A 82 -35.67 18.90 -3.01
N CYS A 83 -36.63 19.19 -2.14
CA CYS A 83 -37.21 20.53 -2.02
C CYS A 83 -37.67 20.82 -0.59
N CYS A 84 -38.03 22.08 -0.34
CA CYS A 84 -38.58 22.55 0.92
C CYS A 84 -39.84 23.38 0.69
N SER A 85 -40.79 23.29 1.63
CA SER A 85 -42.00 24.11 1.65
C SER A 85 -42.23 24.61 3.08
N SER A 86 -42.54 25.89 3.21
CA SER A 86 -42.94 26.49 4.49
C SER A 86 -43.97 27.58 4.26
N LEU A 87 -45.08 27.54 4.97
CA LEU A 87 -46.13 28.58 4.91
C LEU A 87 -45.69 29.92 5.52
N ARG A 88 -44.68 29.91 6.38
CA ARG A 88 -44.23 31.11 7.13
C ARG A 88 -43.17 31.91 6.40
N TRP A 89 -42.58 31.38 5.33
CA TRP A 89 -41.45 32.02 4.66
C TRP A 89 -41.90 33.02 3.61
N SER A 90 -41.44 34.26 3.71
CA SER A 90 -41.44 35.18 2.57
C SER A 90 -40.34 34.81 1.55
N SER A 91 -40.45 35.27 0.31
CA SER A 91 -39.40 35.04 -0.70
C SER A 91 -38.05 35.65 -0.30
N ALA A 92 -38.06 36.77 0.43
CA ALA A 92 -36.85 37.39 0.97
C ALA A 92 -36.24 36.53 2.10
N HIS A 93 -37.09 36.06 3.02
CA HIS A 93 -36.66 35.22 4.14
C HIS A 93 -36.01 33.91 3.67
N TYR A 94 -36.62 33.24 2.68
CA TYR A 94 -36.01 32.05 2.08
C TYR A 94 -34.64 32.36 1.44
N ARG A 95 -34.52 33.44 0.66
CA ARG A 95 -33.26 33.82 0.01
C ARG A 95 -32.13 34.08 1.01
N GLU A 96 -32.44 34.73 2.12
CA GLU A 96 -31.49 34.96 3.20
C GLU A 96 -31.05 33.65 3.87
N GLN A 97 -32.01 32.78 4.22
CA GLN A 97 -31.69 31.48 4.82
C GLN A 97 -30.89 30.56 3.88
N ALA A 98 -31.24 30.55 2.59
CA ALA A 98 -30.53 29.80 1.57
C ALA A 98 -29.07 30.29 1.45
N ARG A 99 -28.87 31.60 1.31
CA ARG A 99 -27.54 32.21 1.23
C ARG A 99 -26.71 31.93 2.49
N GLY A 100 -27.33 32.02 3.68
CA GLY A 100 -26.65 31.71 4.94
C GLY A 100 -26.22 30.25 5.05
N ALA A 101 -27.05 29.31 4.58
CA ALA A 101 -26.72 27.88 4.57
C ALA A 101 -25.56 27.57 3.60
N GLU A 102 -25.58 28.16 2.40
CA GLU A 102 -24.52 28.01 1.39
C GLU A 102 -23.19 28.64 1.84
N LEU A 103 -23.23 29.76 2.57
CA LEU A 103 -22.03 30.37 3.15
C LEU A 103 -21.37 29.49 4.22
N LYS A 104 -22.18 28.80 5.05
CA LYS A 104 -21.66 27.87 6.07
C LYS A 104 -20.99 26.65 5.44
N LEU A 105 -21.48 26.18 4.29
CA LEU A 105 -20.96 25.00 3.58
C LEU A 105 -20.90 25.26 2.05
N PRO A 106 -19.83 25.92 1.54
CA PRO A 106 -19.77 26.43 0.17
C PRO A 106 -19.76 25.35 -0.94
N GLY A 107 -19.58 24.07 -0.58
CA GLY A 107 -19.66 22.95 -1.51
C GLY A 107 -21.08 22.44 -1.81
N TYR A 108 -22.10 22.99 -1.14
CA TYR A 108 -23.49 22.54 -1.23
C TYR A 108 -24.42 23.69 -1.62
N LYS A 109 -25.51 23.37 -2.32
CA LYS A 109 -26.57 24.33 -2.68
C LYS A 109 -27.75 24.22 -1.73
N ALA A 110 -28.48 25.30 -1.48
CA ALA A 110 -29.71 25.26 -0.71
C ALA A 110 -30.79 24.41 -1.39
N LEU A 111 -31.71 23.84 -0.60
CA LEU A 111 -32.89 23.16 -1.12
C LEU A 111 -33.77 24.17 -1.90
N PRO A 112 -34.22 23.84 -3.11
CA PRO A 112 -35.17 24.67 -3.84
C PRO A 112 -36.50 24.74 -3.06
N ARG A 113 -37.13 25.91 -3.10
CA ARG A 113 -38.43 26.14 -2.48
C ARG A 113 -39.54 25.77 -3.45
N ASP A 114 -40.47 24.94 -2.99
CA ASP A 114 -41.74 24.67 -3.63
C ASP A 114 -42.87 25.19 -2.73
N ASN A 115 -43.93 25.76 -3.32
CA ASN A 115 -45.08 26.25 -2.58
C ASN A 115 -46.17 25.16 -2.54
N LEU A 116 -45.94 24.12 -1.74
CA LEU A 116 -46.84 22.98 -1.62
C LEU A 116 -47.41 22.85 -0.20
N LEU A 117 -48.70 22.51 -0.13
CA LEU A 117 -49.44 22.27 1.10
C LEU A 117 -49.65 20.77 1.32
N LEU A 118 -49.19 20.28 2.48
CA LEU A 118 -49.32 18.89 2.86
C LEU A 118 -50.20 18.77 4.11
N ILE A 119 -51.26 17.97 4.00
CA ILE A 119 -52.17 17.63 5.10
C ILE A 119 -52.35 16.11 5.09
N GLY A 120 -52.32 15.49 6.26
CA GLY A 120 -52.50 14.05 6.40
C GLY A 120 -52.54 13.61 7.85
N CYS A 121 -52.74 12.31 8.08
CA CYS A 121 -52.72 11.74 9.42
C CYS A 121 -51.33 11.19 9.74
N LEU A 122 -50.84 11.45 10.96
CA LEU A 122 -49.62 10.79 11.46
C LEU A 122 -49.96 9.40 11.96
N CYS A 123 -49.24 8.39 11.48
CA CYS A 123 -49.40 7.01 11.89
C CYS A 123 -48.06 6.38 12.26
N ASP A 124 -48.09 5.39 13.14
CA ASP A 124 -46.93 4.64 13.65
C ASP A 124 -46.48 3.50 12.71
N GLY A 125 -46.92 3.56 11.45
CA GLY A 125 -46.52 2.58 10.44
C GLY A 125 -47.20 1.21 10.55
N GLN A 126 -48.25 1.05 11.36
CA GLN A 126 -49.03 -0.19 11.36
C GLN A 126 -49.72 -0.40 10.00
N THR A 127 -49.32 -1.46 9.31
CA THR A 127 -50.04 -2.09 8.19
C THR A 127 -50.08 -3.58 8.47
N ALA A 128 -51.28 -4.19 8.49
CA ALA A 128 -51.47 -5.62 8.73
C ALA A 128 -50.79 -6.16 10.02
N GLY A 129 -50.93 -5.44 11.14
CA GLY A 129 -50.50 -5.93 12.46
C GLY A 129 -48.99 -5.86 12.76
N THR A 130 -48.17 -5.29 11.87
CA THR A 130 -46.74 -5.09 12.11
C THR A 130 -46.36 -3.59 12.03
N SER A 131 -45.97 -2.98 13.15
CA SER A 131 -45.40 -1.61 13.19
C SER A 131 -43.88 -1.69 13.03
N ASP A 132 -43.30 -0.90 12.12
CA ASP A 132 -41.85 -0.75 12.00
C ASP A 132 -41.28 0.41 12.82
N GLY A 133 -42.09 1.05 13.69
CA GLY A 133 -41.67 2.10 14.62
C GLY A 133 -41.30 3.44 13.96
N VAL A 134 -41.61 3.60 12.68
CA VAL A 134 -41.34 4.81 11.90
C VAL A 134 -42.63 5.61 11.72
N TRP A 135 -42.57 6.90 12.04
CA TRP A 135 -43.67 7.81 11.80
C TRP A 135 -43.88 8.02 10.30
N ARG A 136 -45.13 7.95 9.87
CA ARG A 136 -45.51 8.22 8.48
C ARG A 136 -46.64 9.23 8.41
N VAL A 137 -46.53 10.14 7.45
CA VAL A 137 -47.66 10.95 6.98
C VAL A 137 -48.46 10.07 6.01
N ARG A 138 -49.76 9.94 6.25
CA ARG A 138 -50.68 9.15 5.42
C ARG A 138 -51.82 10.03 4.94
N ASP A 139 -52.13 9.92 3.66
CA ASP A 139 -53.39 10.39 3.08
C ASP A 139 -54.14 9.22 2.41
N ALA A 140 -55.27 9.48 1.75
CA ALA A 140 -56.00 8.43 1.04
C ALA A 140 -55.23 7.83 -0.17
N GLY A 141 -54.24 8.56 -0.70
CA GLY A 141 -53.46 8.16 -1.87
C GLY A 141 -52.20 7.35 -1.55
N GLY A 142 -51.64 7.49 -0.35
CA GLY A 142 -50.42 6.78 0.04
C GLY A 142 -49.92 7.10 1.45
N SER A 143 -48.73 6.58 1.76
CA SER A 143 -48.07 6.80 3.05
C SER A 143 -46.57 7.03 2.84
N LEU A 144 -46.05 8.10 3.44
CA LEU A 144 -44.68 8.55 3.30
C LEU A 144 -44.04 8.68 4.66
N ALA A 145 -42.82 8.18 4.80
CA ALA A 145 -42.12 8.26 6.07
C ALA A 145 -41.68 9.68 6.40
N CYS A 146 -41.63 10.00 7.69
CA CYS A 146 -41.23 11.31 8.17
C CYS A 146 -40.34 11.23 9.42
N ALA A 147 -39.45 12.21 9.55
CA ALA A 147 -38.67 12.50 10.74
C ALA A 147 -39.08 13.89 11.27
N MET A 148 -39.12 14.07 12.58
CA MET A 148 -39.59 15.30 13.23
C MET A 148 -38.58 15.79 14.26
N LEU A 149 -38.42 17.10 14.40
CA LEU A 149 -37.58 17.69 15.45
C LEU A 149 -38.20 17.57 16.86
N LYS A 150 -39.52 17.72 16.95
CA LYS A 150 -40.31 17.54 18.17
C LYS A 150 -41.43 16.57 17.85
N SER A 151 -41.69 15.60 18.72
CA SER A 151 -42.81 14.67 18.57
C SER A 151 -43.64 14.57 19.85
N SER A 152 -44.92 14.28 19.71
CA SER A 152 -45.84 14.09 20.83
C SER A 152 -46.75 12.90 20.57
N CYS A 153 -46.97 12.07 21.60
CA CYS A 153 -47.90 10.95 21.54
C CYS A 153 -49.34 11.38 21.18
N LEU A 154 -49.70 12.64 21.46
CA LEU A 154 -51.03 13.20 21.22
C LEU A 154 -51.36 13.39 19.74
N TRP A 155 -50.36 13.36 18.85
CA TRP A 155 -50.56 13.62 17.42
C TRP A 155 -50.94 12.39 16.61
N LEU A 156 -50.77 11.19 17.16
CA LEU A 156 -51.01 9.94 16.45
C LEU A 156 -52.49 9.78 16.08
N GLY A 157 -52.79 9.37 14.85
CA GLY A 157 -54.14 9.11 14.37
C GLY A 157 -55.00 10.36 14.12
N ARG A 158 -54.47 11.57 14.32
CA ARG A 158 -55.17 12.84 14.08
C ARG A 158 -54.81 13.43 12.72
N LEU A 159 -55.77 14.16 12.13
CA LEU A 159 -55.54 14.89 10.90
C LEU A 159 -54.74 16.17 11.18
N MET A 160 -53.62 16.33 10.49
CA MET A 160 -52.61 17.33 10.77
C MET A 160 -52.23 18.11 9.50
N LEU A 161 -52.12 19.44 9.63
CA LEU A 161 -51.48 20.32 8.67
C LEU A 161 -49.98 20.39 8.99
N PHE A 162 -49.14 20.22 7.97
CA PHE A 162 -47.69 20.32 8.10
C PHE A 162 -47.21 21.65 7.52
N PRO A 163 -46.97 22.69 8.35
CA PRO A 163 -46.72 24.04 7.87
C PRO A 163 -45.34 24.22 7.26
N SER A 164 -44.34 23.46 7.72
CA SER A 164 -42.94 23.57 7.29
C SER A 164 -42.29 22.18 7.21
N TRP A 165 -41.86 21.78 6.00
CA TRP A 165 -41.26 20.47 5.73
C TRP A 165 -40.23 20.49 4.58
N ASN A 166 -39.27 19.57 4.62
CA ASN A 166 -38.44 19.22 3.46
C ASN A 166 -38.84 17.86 2.92
N TYR A 167 -38.81 17.69 1.60
CA TYR A 167 -38.98 16.41 0.95
C TYR A 167 -37.68 15.97 0.29
N ILE A 168 -37.25 14.75 0.61
CA ILE A 168 -36.00 14.16 0.16
C ILE A 168 -36.32 12.90 -0.68
N PRO A 169 -36.21 12.97 -2.03
CA PRO A 169 -36.55 11.87 -2.93
C PRO A 169 -35.48 10.77 -2.93
N HIS A 170 -35.83 9.62 -3.53
CA HIS A 170 -35.00 8.44 -3.64
C HIS A 170 -34.65 8.13 -5.11
N ASN A 171 -33.48 7.53 -5.36
CA ASN A 171 -33.01 7.18 -6.71
C ASN A 171 -33.31 5.72 -7.14
N ALA A 172 -33.80 4.87 -6.23
CA ALA A 172 -34.12 3.44 -6.45
C ALA A 172 -35.65 3.20 -6.27
N PRO A 173 -36.23 1.98 -6.39
CA PRO A 173 -37.69 1.79 -6.42
C PRO A 173 -38.41 1.97 -5.06
N GLY A 174 -37.87 2.80 -4.16
CA GLY A 174 -38.47 3.19 -2.88
C GLY A 174 -39.00 4.63 -2.91
N ALA A 175 -40.04 4.93 -2.12
CA ALA A 175 -40.50 6.30 -1.88
C ALA A 175 -39.46 7.12 -1.08
N GLY A 176 -39.43 8.44 -1.25
CA GLY A 176 -38.61 9.38 -0.47
C GLY A 176 -39.01 9.46 1.02
N TYR A 177 -38.57 10.50 1.73
CA TYR A 177 -39.03 10.79 3.10
C TYR A 177 -39.18 12.30 3.35
N LEU A 178 -39.91 12.64 4.43
CA LEU A 178 -40.16 14.00 4.89
C LEU A 178 -39.33 14.36 6.13
N GLU A 179 -38.79 15.57 6.17
CA GLU A 179 -38.21 16.19 7.35
C GLU A 179 -39.16 17.30 7.82
N LEU A 180 -39.87 17.10 8.94
CA LEU A 180 -40.82 18.05 9.48
C LEU A 180 -40.09 19.01 10.45
N LEU A 181 -39.99 20.28 10.06
CA LEU A 181 -39.19 21.28 10.78
C LEU A 181 -39.95 21.87 11.97
N GLU A 182 -41.27 21.99 11.87
CA GLU A 182 -42.12 22.59 12.89
C GLU A 182 -43.18 21.61 13.39
N PRO A 183 -43.72 21.80 14.61
CA PRO A 183 -44.83 21.00 15.11
C PRO A 183 -46.04 21.07 14.15
N PRO A 184 -46.70 19.94 13.86
CA PRO A 184 -47.91 19.92 13.04
C PRO A 184 -49.09 20.62 13.74
N VAL A 185 -50.01 21.16 12.95
CA VAL A 185 -51.21 21.84 13.43
C VAL A 185 -52.43 20.92 13.29
N CYS A 186 -53.11 20.62 14.39
CA CYS A 186 -54.28 19.74 14.39
C CYS A 186 -55.47 20.39 13.66
N VAL A 187 -56.04 19.68 12.69
CA VAL A 187 -57.17 20.15 11.87
C VAL A 187 -58.52 19.72 12.45
N THR A 188 -58.59 18.52 13.05
CA THR A 188 -59.81 18.04 13.73
C THR A 188 -60.06 18.78 15.05
N LEU A 189 -61.33 19.06 15.35
CA LEU A 189 -61.79 19.76 16.57
C LEU A 189 -61.23 19.13 17.85
N GLU A 190 -60.93 19.97 18.83
CA GLU A 190 -60.56 19.60 20.20
C GLU A 190 -61.73 18.92 20.92
N ALA A 191 -62.04 17.69 20.57
CA ALA A 191 -63.01 16.87 21.28
C ALA A 191 -62.60 15.40 21.17
N MET A 192 -61.45 15.08 21.76
CA MET A 192 -61.12 13.77 22.33
C MET A 192 -59.90 14.02 23.23
N ALA A 193 -60.13 14.63 24.39
CA ALA A 193 -59.28 14.28 25.53
C ALA A 193 -59.47 12.78 25.69
N PHE A 194 -58.40 12.01 25.47
CA PHE A 194 -58.39 10.61 25.83
C PHE A 194 -58.70 10.56 27.32
N ASP A 195 -59.86 10.00 27.69
CA ASP A 195 -60.26 9.86 29.08
C ASP A 195 -59.13 9.12 29.83
N PRO A 196 -58.54 9.69 30.89
CA PRO A 196 -57.44 9.06 31.61
C PRO A 196 -57.82 7.71 32.23
N GLY A 197 -59.11 7.35 32.29
CA GLY A 197 -59.61 5.97 32.31
C GLY A 197 -58.69 4.95 32.97
N GLY A 198 -58.53 5.09 34.29
CA GLY A 198 -57.76 4.20 35.16
C GLY A 198 -57.42 4.89 36.48
N ALA A 199 -57.74 4.26 37.62
CA ALA A 199 -57.37 4.76 38.95
C ALA A 199 -55.86 4.99 39.04
N LEU A 200 -55.44 6.14 39.58
CA LEU A 200 -54.05 6.47 39.83
C LEU A 200 -53.45 5.46 40.81
N SER A 201 -52.69 4.49 40.31
CA SER A 201 -51.76 3.72 41.13
C SER A 201 -50.64 4.67 41.59
N GLU A 202 -50.22 4.56 42.85
CA GLU A 202 -49.19 5.41 43.46
C GLU A 202 -47.91 5.43 42.60
N VAL A 203 -47.50 6.62 42.15
CA VAL A 203 -46.33 6.81 41.27
C VAL A 203 -45.07 6.74 42.14
N MET A 204 -44.23 5.74 41.89
CA MET A 204 -43.00 5.53 42.65
C MET A 204 -41.78 6.22 42.04
N SER A 205 -40.85 6.59 42.93
CA SER A 205 -39.53 7.13 42.58
C SER A 205 -38.62 6.05 41.97
N VAL A 206 -37.59 6.47 41.25
CA VAL A 206 -36.59 5.57 40.65
C VAL A 206 -35.85 4.79 41.73
N THR A 207 -35.59 5.42 42.88
CA THR A 207 -34.92 4.81 44.04
C THR A 207 -35.72 3.63 44.57
N ARG A 208 -37.04 3.80 44.75
CA ARG A 208 -37.94 2.74 45.23
C ARG A 208 -38.10 1.62 44.20
N ALA A 209 -38.18 1.97 42.91
CA ALA A 209 -38.21 1.00 41.83
C ALA A 209 -36.92 0.15 41.78
N ALA A 210 -35.75 0.75 42.02
CA ALA A 210 -34.48 0.05 42.08
C ALA A 210 -34.40 -0.95 43.25
N GLU A 211 -34.96 -0.63 44.41
CA GLU A 211 -35.07 -1.54 45.55
C GLU A 211 -35.94 -2.77 45.22
N ILE A 212 -37.09 -2.56 44.58
CA ILE A 212 -38.00 -3.64 44.16
C ILE A 212 -37.28 -4.59 43.19
N LEU A 213 -36.49 -4.05 42.24
CA LEU A 213 -35.68 -4.87 41.32
C LEU A 213 -34.59 -5.69 42.03
N ARG A 214 -34.20 -5.37 43.27
CA ARG A 214 -33.24 -6.12 44.10
C ARG A 214 -33.89 -7.19 45.01
N GLN A 215 -35.12 -7.01 45.48
CA GLN A 215 -35.83 -7.92 46.40
C GLN A 215 -36.54 -9.12 45.73
N ARG A 216 -36.17 -10.38 46.01
CA ARG A 216 -36.90 -11.57 45.49
C ARG A 216 -38.32 -11.64 46.09
N GLY A 217 -39.36 -11.34 45.30
CA GLY A 217 -40.77 -11.36 45.71
C GLY A 217 -41.69 -11.65 44.53
N GLU A 218 -42.97 -11.98 44.80
CA GLU A 218 -43.95 -12.49 43.82
C GLU A 218 -44.23 -11.53 42.64
N ASP A 219 -44.27 -12.11 41.44
CA ASP A 219 -44.12 -11.49 40.10
C ASP A 219 -45.40 -10.83 39.51
N GLN A 220 -46.32 -10.26 40.32
CA GLN A 220 -47.66 -9.89 39.79
C GLN A 220 -48.14 -8.43 39.93
N ALA A 221 -47.38 -7.51 40.53
CA ALA A 221 -47.82 -6.11 40.62
C ALA A 221 -47.40 -5.26 39.39
N CYS A 222 -48.37 -4.53 38.80
CA CYS A 222 -48.10 -3.48 37.82
C CYS A 222 -47.58 -2.22 38.53
N VAL A 223 -46.51 -1.63 38.01
CA VAL A 223 -45.73 -0.57 38.65
C VAL A 223 -45.81 0.73 37.85
N CYS A 224 -45.90 1.87 38.52
CA CYS A 224 -45.87 3.21 37.90
C CYS A 224 -44.60 3.95 38.32
N VAL A 225 -43.66 4.22 37.42
CA VAL A 225 -42.36 4.83 37.77
C VAL A 225 -42.23 6.22 37.14
N SER A 226 -41.82 7.21 37.93
CA SER A 226 -41.42 8.53 37.45
C SER A 226 -39.92 8.76 37.61
N GLY A 227 -39.31 9.50 36.68
CA GLY A 227 -37.90 9.88 36.77
C GLY A 227 -37.42 10.68 35.56
N ARG A 228 -36.18 11.15 35.62
CA ARG A 228 -35.51 11.83 34.50
C ARG A 228 -34.84 10.81 33.59
N VAL A 229 -35.02 10.95 32.28
CA VAL A 229 -34.42 10.05 31.29
C VAL A 229 -32.93 10.36 31.15
N SER A 230 -32.08 9.37 31.42
CA SER A 230 -30.61 9.49 31.28
C SER A 230 -30.06 8.79 30.03
N VAL A 231 -30.75 7.76 29.54
CA VAL A 231 -30.36 6.98 28.37
C VAL A 231 -31.59 6.65 27.53
N VAL A 232 -31.46 6.78 26.21
CA VAL A 232 -32.43 6.24 25.23
C VAL A 232 -31.64 5.41 24.22
N CYS A 233 -31.79 4.10 24.27
CA CYS A 233 -31.08 3.18 23.37
C CYS A 233 -31.69 3.20 21.95
N PRO A 234 -30.92 2.83 20.90
CA PRO A 234 -31.50 2.65 19.57
C PRO A 234 -32.50 1.49 19.55
N LEU A 235 -33.43 1.52 18.60
CA LEU A 235 -34.39 0.45 18.40
C LEU A 235 -33.68 -0.79 17.83
N LEU A 236 -33.76 -1.91 18.56
CA LEU A 236 -33.14 -3.18 18.19
C LEU A 236 -34.17 -4.14 17.60
N VAL A 237 -33.74 -4.93 16.61
CA VAL A 237 -34.52 -6.04 16.06
C VAL A 237 -33.68 -7.31 16.18
N ILE A 238 -34.05 -8.22 17.08
CA ILE A 238 -33.26 -9.41 17.39
C ILE A 238 -34.16 -10.63 17.33
N ARG A 239 -33.82 -11.61 16.47
CA ARG A 239 -34.62 -12.82 16.23
C ARG A 239 -36.10 -12.50 15.96
N GLY A 240 -36.37 -11.43 15.23
CA GLY A 240 -37.73 -10.97 14.90
C GLY A 240 -38.44 -10.17 15.99
N LYS A 241 -37.91 -10.08 17.22
CA LYS A 241 -38.47 -9.25 18.30
C LYS A 241 -37.90 -7.84 18.24
N ARG A 242 -38.77 -6.83 18.34
CA ARG A 242 -38.41 -5.41 18.36
C ARG A 242 -38.44 -4.88 19.79
N PHE A 243 -37.40 -4.17 20.20
CA PHE A 243 -37.40 -3.50 21.50
C PHE A 243 -36.35 -2.40 21.58
N PHE A 244 -36.53 -1.48 22.52
CA PHE A 244 -35.48 -0.55 22.94
C PHE A 244 -35.51 -0.40 24.47
N CYS A 245 -34.45 0.16 25.04
CA CYS A 245 -34.33 0.41 26.47
C CYS A 245 -34.19 1.91 26.73
N LEU A 246 -34.93 2.40 27.73
CA LEU A 246 -34.74 3.72 28.31
C LEU A 246 -34.32 3.56 29.78
N VAL A 247 -33.43 4.41 30.27
CA VAL A 247 -32.99 4.40 31.67
C VAL A 247 -33.51 5.66 32.35
N LEU A 248 -34.27 5.46 33.41
CA LEU A 248 -34.70 6.53 34.31
C LEU A 248 -33.68 6.67 35.43
N SER A 249 -33.39 7.90 35.82
CA SER A 249 -32.42 8.23 36.87
C SER A 249 -32.96 9.30 37.81
N GLU A 250 -32.63 9.17 39.08
CA GLU A 250 -32.98 10.09 40.16
C GLU A 250 -31.95 9.90 41.30
N GLU A 251 -31.38 10.99 41.81
CA GLU A 251 -30.53 11.02 43.03
C GLU A 251 -29.49 9.88 43.15
N GLY A 252 -28.80 9.55 42.04
CA GLY A 252 -27.76 8.52 41.99
C GLY A 252 -28.26 7.08 41.79
N SER A 253 -29.57 6.85 41.76
CA SER A 253 -30.19 5.58 41.36
C SER A 253 -30.61 5.59 39.90
N SER A 254 -30.59 4.42 39.25
CA SER A 254 -31.02 4.27 37.86
C SER A 254 -31.79 2.97 37.64
N VAL A 255 -32.88 3.02 36.89
CA VAL A 255 -33.72 1.87 36.57
C VAL A 255 -33.90 1.74 35.06
N PRO A 256 -33.53 0.58 34.46
CA PRO A 256 -33.78 0.32 33.05
C PRO A 256 -35.22 -0.15 32.82
N VAL A 257 -35.85 0.42 31.80
CA VAL A 257 -37.17 0.04 31.30
C VAL A 257 -37.03 -0.43 29.84
N PHE A 258 -37.47 -1.65 29.56
CA PHE A 258 -37.49 -2.23 28.22
C PHE A 258 -38.88 -2.08 27.61
N ILE A 259 -38.93 -1.52 26.40
CA ILE A 259 -40.17 -1.34 25.64
C ILE A 259 -40.20 -2.38 24.53
N THR A 260 -41.09 -3.35 24.68
CA THR A 260 -41.17 -4.56 23.87
C THR A 260 -42.50 -4.70 23.13
N GLU A 261 -43.57 -4.05 23.61
CA GLU A 261 -44.87 -4.09 22.93
C GLU A 261 -44.80 -3.30 21.62
N ALA A 262 -45.30 -3.89 20.54
CA ALA A 262 -45.23 -3.28 19.19
C ALA A 262 -45.89 -1.89 19.14
N LYS A 263 -46.99 -1.72 19.87
CA LYS A 263 -47.74 -0.48 19.94
C LYS A 263 -47.07 0.63 20.75
N HIS A 264 -45.98 0.35 21.48
CA HIS A 264 -45.26 1.35 22.27
C HIS A 264 -43.91 1.72 21.64
N GLN A 265 -43.53 1.11 20.52
CA GLN A 265 -42.25 1.36 19.86
C GLN A 265 -42.08 2.82 19.41
N TYR A 266 -43.18 3.53 19.15
CA TYR A 266 -43.14 4.96 18.79
C TYR A 266 -42.68 5.86 19.94
N TRP A 267 -42.75 5.41 21.21
CA TRP A 267 -42.30 6.18 22.39
C TRP A 267 -40.84 6.61 22.29
N ARG A 268 -40.01 5.84 21.59
CA ARG A 268 -38.61 6.18 21.36
C ARG A 268 -38.43 7.58 20.76
N GLN A 269 -39.35 8.00 19.90
CA GLN A 269 -39.26 9.31 19.23
C GLN A 269 -39.79 10.45 20.12
N CYS A 270 -40.60 10.13 21.12
CA CYS A 270 -41.28 11.08 22.01
C CYS A 270 -40.49 11.42 23.28
N VAL A 271 -39.35 10.74 23.50
CA VAL A 271 -38.56 10.84 24.72
C VAL A 271 -37.14 11.27 24.40
N CYS A 272 -36.64 12.27 25.12
CA CYS A 272 -35.27 12.76 25.00
C CYS A 272 -34.49 12.61 26.31
N VAL A 273 -33.17 12.53 26.24
CA VAL A 273 -32.31 12.58 27.44
C VAL A 273 -32.49 13.92 28.13
N GLY A 274 -32.60 13.92 29.46
CA GLY A 274 -32.86 15.08 30.30
C GLY A 274 -34.34 15.34 30.60
N GLN A 275 -35.26 14.71 29.87
CA GLN A 275 -36.71 14.90 30.05
C GLN A 275 -37.25 14.10 31.25
N SER A 276 -38.14 14.71 32.03
CA SER A 276 -38.87 14.01 33.10
C SER A 276 -40.12 13.33 32.54
N VAL A 277 -40.24 12.04 32.80
CA VAL A 277 -41.36 11.21 32.33
C VAL A 277 -41.92 10.37 33.46
N TRP A 278 -43.14 9.89 33.30
CA TRP A 278 -43.67 8.79 34.12
C TRP A 278 -44.38 7.76 33.25
N LEU A 279 -44.15 6.50 33.59
CA LEU A 279 -44.59 5.32 32.85
C LEU A 279 -45.47 4.47 33.76
N SER A 280 -46.69 4.18 33.33
CA SER A 280 -47.66 3.39 34.09
C SER A 280 -47.73 1.93 33.64
N SER A 281 -48.27 1.07 34.51
CA SER A 281 -48.57 -0.34 34.24
C SER A 281 -47.37 -1.17 33.74
N LEU A 282 -46.18 -0.92 34.30
CA LEU A 282 -44.95 -1.67 34.01
C LEU A 282 -44.92 -2.99 34.79
N ARG A 283 -44.32 -4.04 34.20
CA ARG A 283 -44.13 -5.35 34.84
C ARG A 283 -42.67 -5.55 35.21
N VAL A 284 -42.41 -6.20 36.34
CA VAL A 284 -41.07 -6.66 36.71
C VAL A 284 -40.80 -7.97 35.99
N CYS A 285 -39.67 -8.07 35.30
CA CYS A 285 -39.31 -9.29 34.57
C CYS A 285 -37.83 -9.64 34.74
N SER A 286 -37.51 -10.93 34.69
CA SER A 286 -36.13 -11.44 34.67
C SER A 286 -35.57 -11.46 33.25
N LEU A 287 -34.29 -11.08 33.10
CA LEU A 287 -33.67 -10.96 31.78
C LEU A 287 -32.78 -12.19 31.49
N GLN A 288 -33.19 -13.03 30.53
CA GLN A 288 -32.55 -14.32 30.22
C GLN A 288 -31.06 -14.27 29.79
N GLY A 289 -30.48 -13.07 29.60
CA GLY A 289 -29.07 -12.87 29.20
C GLY A 289 -28.14 -12.30 30.29
N LEU A 290 -28.66 -12.04 31.49
CA LEU A 290 -27.92 -11.54 32.64
C LEU A 290 -28.47 -12.23 33.90
N GLU A 291 -27.80 -13.29 34.34
CA GLU A 291 -28.24 -14.13 35.46
C GLU A 291 -28.67 -13.29 36.68
N GLY A 292 -29.91 -13.49 37.11
CA GLY A 292 -30.48 -12.86 38.31
C GLY A 292 -30.85 -11.38 38.18
N ARG A 293 -30.64 -10.71 37.04
CA ARG A 293 -30.96 -9.28 36.89
C ARG A 293 -32.41 -9.08 36.45
N ARG A 294 -33.18 -8.32 37.23
CA ARG A 294 -34.55 -7.92 36.92
C ARG A 294 -34.61 -6.52 36.32
N VAL A 295 -35.55 -6.31 35.43
CA VAL A 295 -35.79 -5.06 34.71
C VAL A 295 -37.29 -4.75 34.68
N LEU A 296 -37.65 -3.51 34.39
CA LEU A 296 -39.04 -3.15 34.12
C LEU A 296 -39.33 -3.36 32.62
N MET A 297 -40.49 -3.91 32.30
CA MET A 297 -40.98 -4.06 30.93
C MET A 297 -42.38 -3.47 30.79
N ASP A 298 -42.71 -3.01 29.58
CA ASP A 298 -44.06 -2.53 29.28
C ASP A 298 -45.09 -3.67 29.18
N SER A 299 -46.36 -3.30 29.35
CA SER A 299 -47.51 -4.17 29.16
C SER A 299 -48.44 -3.57 28.12
N CYS A 300 -49.42 -4.34 27.63
CA CYS A 300 -50.44 -3.78 26.75
C CYS A 300 -51.29 -2.67 27.42
N GLN A 301 -51.17 -2.41 28.72
CA GLN A 301 -51.88 -1.31 29.39
C GLN A 301 -50.97 -0.13 29.73
N SER A 302 -49.67 -0.22 29.44
CA SER A 302 -48.72 0.85 29.76
C SER A 302 -49.01 2.13 28.99
N ARG A 303 -48.81 3.27 29.66
CA ARG A 303 -48.93 4.60 29.06
C ARG A 303 -47.69 5.44 29.40
N LEU A 304 -47.25 6.24 28.42
CA LEU A 304 -46.18 7.23 28.58
C LEU A 304 -46.81 8.60 28.80
N HIS A 305 -46.43 9.25 29.89
CA HIS A 305 -46.86 10.59 30.21
C HIS A 305 -45.63 11.52 30.32
N LEU A 306 -45.69 12.65 29.63
CA LEU A 306 -44.65 13.66 29.63
C LEU A 306 -45.01 14.73 30.66
N HIS A 307 -44.05 15.11 31.52
CA HIS A 307 -44.27 16.23 32.43
C HIS A 307 -44.17 17.54 31.63
N LEU A 308 -45.30 18.24 31.46
CA LEU A 308 -45.33 19.58 30.88
C LEU A 308 -44.81 20.55 31.94
N GLN A 309 -43.53 20.92 31.86
CA GLN A 309 -43.12 22.19 32.47
C GLN A 309 -43.82 23.29 31.68
N ASN A 310 -44.74 24.01 32.34
CA ASN A 310 -45.18 25.31 31.86
C ASN A 310 -43.92 26.14 31.64
N GLN A 311 -43.77 26.60 30.41
CA GLN A 311 -42.77 27.56 30.00
C GLN A 311 -43.22 28.92 30.54
N GLU A 312 -43.12 29.12 31.86
CA GLU A 312 -43.01 30.47 32.39
C GLU A 312 -41.62 30.96 32.00
N SER A 313 -41.61 32.15 31.40
CA SER A 313 -40.46 32.94 31.02
C SER A 313 -39.32 32.83 32.04
N SER A 314 -38.24 32.13 31.69
CA SER A 314 -36.95 32.44 32.29
C SER A 314 -36.43 33.69 31.59
N GLU A 315 -36.58 34.81 32.28
CA GLU A 315 -35.73 35.98 32.09
C GLU A 315 -34.26 35.53 32.10
N ASP A 316 -33.43 36.20 31.29
CA ASP A 316 -31.98 36.09 31.31
C ASP A 316 -31.45 36.14 32.76
N PRO A 317 -30.54 35.25 33.16
CA PRO A 317 -29.51 35.64 34.09
C PRO A 317 -28.40 36.29 33.26
N ASP A 318 -28.43 37.62 33.22
CA ASP A 318 -27.26 38.42 32.94
C ASP A 318 -26.09 37.96 33.82
N THR A 319 -24.92 37.94 33.18
CA THR A 319 -23.58 38.13 33.74
C THR A 319 -23.46 38.26 35.26
N HIS A 320 -23.06 37.18 35.93
CA HIS A 320 -22.19 37.29 37.10
C HIS A 320 -20.83 36.68 36.79
N THR A 321 -19.93 37.60 36.48
CA THR A 321 -18.50 37.42 36.62
C THR A 321 -18.25 37.36 38.11
N ASP A 322 -17.94 36.19 38.66
CA ASP A 322 -17.31 36.09 39.97
C ASP A 322 -16.15 35.09 39.88
N SER A 323 -15.01 35.70 39.58
CA SER A 323 -13.72 35.44 40.20
C SER A 323 -13.79 34.57 41.46
N LEU A 324 -13.25 33.36 41.36
CA LEU A 324 -12.55 32.75 42.49
C LEU A 324 -11.06 32.87 42.20
N THR A 325 -10.52 33.91 42.83
CA THR A 325 -9.12 34.12 43.13
C THR A 325 -8.50 32.91 43.82
N ALA A 326 -7.22 32.75 43.53
CA ALA A 326 -6.29 31.91 44.26
C ALA A 326 -6.33 32.19 45.76
N ASP A 327 -6.31 31.11 46.54
CA ASP A 327 -5.54 31.00 47.79
C ASP A 327 -5.04 29.55 47.85
N THR A 328 -3.85 29.26 47.33
CA THR A 328 -2.54 29.38 48.01
C THR A 328 -2.49 28.66 49.36
N HIS A 329 -2.19 27.36 49.32
CA HIS A 329 -1.26 26.78 50.30
C HIS A 329 -0.27 25.85 49.58
N THR A 330 0.93 26.42 49.41
CA THR A 330 2.26 25.80 49.59
C THR A 330 2.49 24.44 48.92
N ALA A 331 3.10 24.43 47.73
CA ALA A 331 4.56 24.41 47.56
C ALA A 331 5.19 23.14 48.14
N ASP A 332 5.28 22.12 47.30
CA ASP A 332 6.54 21.40 47.16
C ASP A 332 6.89 21.33 45.67
N THR A 333 8.13 21.73 45.43
CA THR A 333 8.66 22.22 44.18
C THR A 333 9.52 21.11 43.56
N HIS A 334 9.58 21.09 42.22
CA HIS A 334 10.50 20.30 41.38
C HIS A 334 10.10 18.83 41.18
N THR A 335 10.07 18.26 39.98
CA THR A 335 10.98 18.45 38.84
C THR A 335 10.30 18.26 37.49
N ALA A 336 10.74 19.09 36.54
CA ALA A 336 10.48 18.99 35.12
C ALA A 336 11.00 17.68 34.50
N ASP A 337 10.38 17.35 33.37
CA ASP A 337 10.88 16.55 32.25
C ASP A 337 12.39 16.29 32.25
N THR A 338 12.81 15.06 32.59
CA THR A 338 13.89 14.37 31.86
C THR A 338 13.91 12.89 32.25
N HIS A 339 13.36 12.01 31.41
CA HIS A 339 13.90 10.65 31.28
C HIS A 339 13.74 10.17 29.83
N LEU A 340 14.69 10.61 29.00
CA LEU A 340 15.17 9.78 27.91
C LEU A 340 15.88 8.55 28.49
N ARG A 341 15.63 7.41 27.84
CA ARG A 341 16.57 6.30 27.59
C ARG A 341 17.35 5.76 28.80
N SER A 342 16.89 4.64 29.34
CA SER A 342 17.69 3.41 29.42
C SER A 342 16.79 2.26 29.88
N GLY A 343 16.76 1.19 29.09
CA GLY A 343 15.94 0.01 29.31
C GLY A 343 16.34 -1.01 28.27
N THR A 344 17.39 -1.74 28.60
CA THR A 344 18.04 -2.79 27.82
C THR A 344 17.06 -3.73 27.12
N VAL A 345 17.39 -3.99 25.87
CA VAL A 345 16.75 -4.91 24.93
C VAL A 345 16.65 -6.33 25.52
N SER A 346 15.43 -6.83 25.61
CA SER A 346 15.12 -8.24 25.40
C SER A 346 13.86 -8.29 24.54
N GLY A 347 13.95 -9.01 23.43
CA GLY A 347 13.10 -8.83 22.27
C GLY A 347 11.62 -9.16 22.52
N SER A 348 10.77 -8.16 22.30
CA SER A 348 9.41 -8.28 21.77
C SER A 348 8.99 -6.92 21.21
N GLY A 349 8.13 -6.90 20.18
CA GLY A 349 7.81 -5.69 19.40
C GLY A 349 7.19 -4.52 20.19
N PRO A 350 6.95 -3.35 19.57
CA PRO A 350 6.40 -2.19 20.26
C PRO A 350 5.02 -2.51 20.85
N ALA A 351 4.91 -2.48 22.18
CA ALA A 351 3.67 -2.77 22.90
C ALA A 351 2.56 -1.78 22.50
N VAL A 352 1.44 -2.29 22.00
CA VAL A 352 0.28 -1.48 21.58
C VAL A 352 -0.32 -0.77 22.79
N ARG A 353 -0.36 0.58 22.76
CA ARG A 353 -0.89 1.38 23.87
C ARG A 353 -2.42 1.37 23.87
N VAL A 354 -3.01 0.71 24.87
CA VAL A 354 -4.46 0.68 25.09
C VAL A 354 -4.89 1.83 26.00
N LYS A 355 -5.99 2.52 25.67
CA LYS A 355 -6.62 3.57 26.48
C LYS A 355 -8.10 3.27 26.71
N ARG A 356 -8.66 3.80 27.80
CA ARG A 356 -10.11 3.80 28.06
C ARG A 356 -10.72 5.08 27.50
N SER A 357 -11.88 4.97 26.86
CA SER A 357 -12.63 6.13 26.35
C SER A 357 -13.47 6.78 27.45
N THR A 358 -13.80 8.05 27.27
CA THR A 358 -14.63 8.85 28.20
C THR A 358 -15.99 9.10 27.59
N LEU A 359 -17.07 8.96 28.36
CA LEU A 359 -18.42 9.29 27.91
C LEU A 359 -18.66 10.79 28.02
N ILE A 360 -19.13 11.41 26.94
CA ILE A 360 -19.47 12.83 26.90
C ILE A 360 -20.83 13.06 26.22
N SER A 361 -21.38 14.26 26.40
CA SER A 361 -22.42 14.81 25.51
C SER A 361 -21.78 15.84 24.58
N PHE A 362 -22.23 15.89 23.33
CA PHE A 362 -21.65 16.75 22.31
C PHE A 362 -22.76 17.31 21.40
N LYS A 363 -22.67 18.59 21.03
CA LYS A 363 -23.56 19.23 20.06
C LYS A 363 -22.71 19.83 18.95
N GLY A 364 -23.11 19.63 17.69
CA GLY A 364 -22.38 20.14 16.55
C GLY A 364 -23.15 19.98 15.24
N THR A 365 -22.53 20.37 14.12
CA THR A 365 -23.12 20.33 12.78
C THR A 365 -22.41 19.32 11.91
N VAL A 366 -23.15 18.42 11.28
CA VAL A 366 -22.58 17.47 10.31
C VAL A 366 -22.04 18.25 9.11
N THR A 367 -20.74 18.21 8.87
CA THR A 367 -20.09 18.94 7.76
C THR A 367 -19.90 18.06 6.53
N LYS A 368 -19.63 16.77 6.73
CA LYS A 368 -19.33 15.84 5.65
C LYS A 368 -19.74 14.41 6.00
N ILE A 369 -20.13 13.65 4.98
CA ILE A 369 -20.30 12.19 5.07
C ILE A 369 -19.01 11.56 4.58
N LEU A 370 -18.33 10.78 5.43
CA LEU A 370 -17.07 10.12 5.08
C LEU A 370 -17.33 8.77 4.40
N ASN A 371 -18.25 7.99 4.98
CA ASN A 371 -18.77 6.75 4.40
C ASN A 371 -20.09 6.40 5.11
N ALA A 372 -21.23 6.59 4.45
CA ALA A 372 -22.56 6.38 5.04
C ALA A 372 -22.80 4.91 5.41
N GLU A 373 -22.39 3.97 4.57
CA GLU A 373 -22.55 2.52 4.82
C GLU A 373 -21.71 2.03 6.00
N ALA A 374 -20.55 2.65 6.23
CA ALA A 374 -19.72 2.42 7.40
C ALA A 374 -20.15 3.24 8.63
N GLY A 375 -21.18 4.07 8.51
CA GLY A 375 -21.63 4.96 9.59
C GLY A 375 -20.61 6.01 10.01
N LEU A 376 -19.75 6.47 9.08
CA LEU A 376 -18.70 7.46 9.34
C LEU A 376 -19.08 8.85 8.81
N TYR A 377 -19.06 9.83 9.70
CA TYR A 377 -19.40 11.23 9.43
C TYR A 377 -18.35 12.18 10.01
N GLU A 378 -18.36 13.42 9.58
CA GLU A 378 -17.55 14.51 10.12
C GLU A 378 -18.47 15.61 10.67
N ILE A 379 -18.12 16.12 11.84
CA ILE A 379 -18.81 17.18 12.56
C ILE A 379 -17.86 18.38 12.72
N ASP A 380 -18.37 19.58 12.46
CA ASP A 380 -17.67 20.87 12.60
C ASP A 380 -16.30 20.94 11.89
N GLY A 381 -16.10 20.14 10.83
CA GLY A 381 -14.89 20.14 10.02
C GLY A 381 -13.67 19.45 10.65
N GLN A 382 -13.77 18.93 11.87
CA GLN A 382 -12.60 18.44 12.63
C GLN A 382 -12.87 17.16 13.44
N VAL A 383 -14.12 16.88 13.80
CA VAL A 383 -14.48 15.77 14.70
C VAL A 383 -15.10 14.63 13.88
N GLY A 384 -14.54 13.43 13.97
CA GLY A 384 -15.13 12.24 13.37
C GLY A 384 -16.29 11.70 14.23
N LEU A 385 -17.34 11.19 13.59
CA LEU A 385 -18.45 10.48 14.24
C LEU A 385 -18.58 9.09 13.64
N CYS A 386 -18.62 8.07 14.50
CA CYS A 386 -18.81 6.67 14.13
C CYS A 386 -20.10 6.13 14.76
N LEU A 387 -21.08 5.81 13.92
CA LEU A 387 -22.39 5.25 14.28
C LEU A 387 -22.50 3.73 14.03
N ALA A 388 -21.42 3.09 13.57
CA ALA A 388 -21.43 1.68 13.13
C ALA A 388 -21.83 0.67 14.22
N TYR A 389 -21.61 1.02 15.49
CA TYR A 389 -21.95 0.17 16.64
C TYR A 389 -23.44 0.21 17.00
N GLN A 390 -24.23 1.06 16.36
CA GLN A 390 -25.68 1.10 16.46
C GLN A 390 -26.32 0.45 15.21
N PRO A 391 -27.57 -0.03 15.30
CA PRO A 391 -28.32 -0.43 14.11
C PRO A 391 -28.40 0.73 13.12
N THR A 392 -28.22 0.41 11.83
CA THR A 392 -28.35 1.37 10.75
C THR A 392 -29.76 1.97 10.75
N GLN A 393 -29.84 3.27 10.99
CA GLN A 393 -31.11 3.98 10.95
C GLN A 393 -31.55 4.09 9.48
N LYS A 394 -32.76 3.63 9.16
CA LYS A 394 -33.31 3.77 7.81
C LYS A 394 -33.25 5.24 7.38
N TRP A 395 -32.77 5.47 6.16
CA TRP A 395 -32.64 6.79 5.51
C TRP A 395 -31.68 7.77 6.19
N GLY A 396 -30.73 7.26 6.99
CA GLY A 396 -29.75 8.09 7.70
C GLY A 396 -30.37 8.98 8.77
N GLY A 397 -31.67 8.82 9.07
CA GLY A 397 -32.38 9.60 10.07
C GLY A 397 -32.45 11.12 9.82
N GLY A 398 -32.02 11.63 8.66
CA GLY A 398 -31.82 13.08 8.42
C GLY A 398 -30.38 13.58 8.64
N LEU A 399 -29.41 12.68 8.87
CA LEU A 399 -27.98 12.98 9.02
C LEU A 399 -27.36 13.35 7.66
N ARG A 400 -27.60 14.58 7.23
CA ARG A 400 -27.07 15.17 5.99
C ARG A 400 -26.13 16.34 6.31
N PRO A 401 -25.18 16.67 5.43
CA PRO A 401 -24.34 17.86 5.60
C PRO A 401 -25.20 19.11 5.85
N GLY A 402 -24.93 19.84 6.93
CA GLY A 402 -25.70 20.98 7.41
C GLY A 402 -26.74 20.66 8.50
N ALA A 403 -26.93 19.39 8.87
CA ALA A 403 -27.83 19.02 9.98
C ALA A 403 -27.14 19.25 11.34
N GLU A 404 -27.87 19.85 12.29
CA GLU A 404 -27.39 20.05 13.66
C GLU A 404 -27.81 18.88 14.54
N ILE A 405 -26.85 18.28 15.23
CA ILE A 405 -27.05 17.08 16.02
C ILE A 405 -26.63 17.28 17.48
N GLN A 406 -27.30 16.55 18.35
CA GLN A 406 -26.97 16.42 19.76
C GLN A 406 -26.77 14.94 20.08
N LEU A 407 -25.63 14.65 20.68
CA LEU A 407 -25.18 13.32 21.05
C LEU A 407 -25.09 13.24 22.57
N HIS A 408 -25.58 12.15 23.14
CA HIS A 408 -25.44 11.87 24.57
C HIS A 408 -24.80 10.50 24.78
N ASN A 409 -24.01 10.40 25.84
CA ASN A 409 -23.30 9.17 26.24
C ASN A 409 -22.46 8.59 25.09
N VAL A 410 -21.78 9.45 24.32
CA VAL A 410 -20.87 9.01 23.24
C VAL A 410 -19.45 8.88 23.75
N HIS A 411 -18.71 7.93 23.20
CA HIS A 411 -17.32 7.68 23.57
C HIS A 411 -16.39 8.66 22.86
N PHE A 412 -15.73 9.51 23.63
CA PHE A 412 -14.65 10.36 23.16
C PHE A 412 -13.35 9.57 23.04
N MET A 413 -12.74 9.62 21.85
CA MET A 413 -11.49 8.95 21.55
C MET A 413 -10.55 9.92 20.86
N TYR A 414 -9.37 10.14 21.46
CA TYR A 414 -8.30 10.91 20.84
C TYR A 414 -7.28 9.97 20.21
N ARG A 415 -6.97 10.18 18.93
CA ARG A 415 -5.96 9.44 18.16
C ARG A 415 -6.28 7.94 18.07
N ALA A 416 -7.53 7.60 17.77
CA ALA A 416 -7.97 6.22 17.62
C ALA A 416 -7.31 5.51 16.42
N SER A 417 -7.16 6.20 15.29
CA SER A 417 -6.51 5.68 14.07
C SER A 417 -5.80 6.83 13.35
N PRO A 418 -4.65 6.59 12.67
CA PRO A 418 -4.02 7.60 11.83
C PRO A 418 -4.84 7.89 10.55
N PHE A 419 -5.79 7.02 10.21
CA PHE A 419 -6.63 7.13 8.99
C PHE A 419 -8.00 7.76 9.26
N ALA A 420 -8.19 8.35 10.43
CA ALA A 420 -9.41 9.03 10.84
C ALA A 420 -9.07 10.40 11.47
N PRO A 421 -10.04 11.32 11.63
CA PRO A 421 -9.80 12.57 12.35
C PRO A 421 -9.20 12.35 13.74
N ARG A 422 -8.43 13.33 14.25
CA ARG A 422 -7.73 13.20 15.54
C ARG A 422 -8.66 12.93 16.70
N VAL A 423 -9.89 13.46 16.65
CA VAL A 423 -10.95 13.19 17.62
C VAL A 423 -12.03 12.38 16.91
N VAL A 424 -12.41 11.25 17.49
CA VAL A 424 -13.53 10.44 17.02
C VAL A 424 -14.51 10.23 18.17
N LEU A 425 -15.78 10.49 17.91
CA LEU A 425 -16.91 10.16 18.78
C LEU A 425 -17.54 8.87 18.29
N CYS A 426 -17.56 7.83 19.13
CA CYS A 426 -18.18 6.55 18.81
C CYS A 426 -19.48 6.38 19.59
N ALA A 427 -20.58 6.12 18.87
CA ALA A 427 -21.88 5.87 19.47
C ALA A 427 -22.09 4.37 19.70
N CYS A 428 -22.22 3.94 20.95
CA CYS A 428 -22.57 2.56 21.33
C CYS A 428 -24.09 2.42 21.55
N LEU A 429 -24.60 1.26 21.98
CA LEU A 429 -26.04 1.08 22.24
C LEU A 429 -26.59 1.94 23.39
N ARG A 430 -25.72 2.47 24.25
CA ARG A 430 -26.09 3.41 25.32
C ARG A 430 -26.06 4.87 24.85
N SER A 431 -25.45 5.14 23.71
CA SER A 431 -25.43 6.47 23.13
C SER A 431 -26.78 6.80 22.50
N SER A 432 -27.18 8.07 22.56
CA SER A 432 -28.35 8.56 21.83
C SER A 432 -27.93 9.69 20.88
N LEU A 433 -28.62 9.73 19.74
CA LEU A 433 -28.44 10.75 18.71
C LEU A 433 -29.80 11.39 18.45
N GLN A 434 -29.84 12.71 18.55
CA GLN A 434 -30.99 13.54 18.25
C GLN A 434 -30.61 14.59 17.21
N ILE A 435 -31.48 14.80 16.23
CA ILE A 435 -31.36 15.92 15.30
C ILE A 435 -32.09 17.10 15.92
N THR A 436 -31.37 18.21 16.08
CA THR A 436 -31.87 19.46 16.64
C THR A 436 -32.29 20.45 15.54
N ALA A 437 -31.69 20.36 14.36
CA ALA A 437 -32.14 21.04 13.15
C ALA A 437 -31.79 20.22 11.89
N PHE A 438 -32.72 20.11 10.95
CA PHE A 438 -32.48 19.44 9.66
C PHE A 438 -31.66 20.30 8.70
N SER A 439 -30.95 19.66 7.78
CA SER A 439 -30.15 20.36 6.78
C SER A 439 -31.02 21.12 5.78
N ARG A 440 -30.67 22.39 5.54
CA ARG A 440 -31.27 23.25 4.51
C ARG A 440 -30.63 23.08 3.13
N LEU A 441 -29.62 22.22 3.02
CA LEU A 441 -28.82 22.03 1.83
C LEU A 441 -29.30 20.79 1.05
N SER A 442 -29.16 20.84 -0.26
CA SER A 442 -29.35 19.70 -1.15
C SER A 442 -28.08 18.84 -1.13
N SER A 443 -28.25 17.54 -0.84
CA SER A 443 -27.18 16.56 -0.79
C SER A 443 -27.62 15.28 -1.50
N LYS A 444 -26.71 14.62 -2.22
CA LYS A 444 -26.99 13.29 -2.77
C LYS A 444 -27.26 12.33 -1.60
N VAL A 445 -28.43 11.68 -1.64
CA VAL A 445 -28.80 10.68 -0.64
C VAL A 445 -28.15 9.37 -1.04
N GLU A 446 -27.13 8.96 -0.29
CA GLU A 446 -26.62 7.60 -0.37
C GLU A 446 -27.51 6.70 0.48
N VAL A 447 -28.21 5.80 -0.18
CA VAL A 447 -29.13 4.87 0.47
C VAL A 447 -28.34 3.64 0.83
N SER A 448 -27.96 3.53 2.10
CA SER A 448 -27.36 2.30 2.61
C SER A 448 -28.43 1.22 2.72
N GLY A 449 -28.13 0.02 2.21
CA GLY A 449 -28.94 -1.18 2.45
C GLY A 449 -29.03 -1.50 3.96
N SER A 450 -29.98 -2.34 4.36
CA SER A 450 -30.27 -2.58 5.78
C SER A 450 -29.09 -3.10 6.60
N HIS A 451 -28.10 -3.73 5.98
CA HIS A 451 -26.81 -4.05 6.60
C HIS A 451 -25.68 -4.02 5.56
N GLY A 452 -24.76 -3.07 5.70
CA GLY A 452 -23.56 -3.02 4.87
C GLY A 452 -22.56 -4.12 5.27
N PRO A 453 -21.76 -4.66 4.34
CA PRO A 453 -20.80 -5.74 4.63
C PRO A 453 -19.81 -5.39 5.75
N LEU A 454 -19.37 -4.12 5.85
CA LEU A 454 -18.51 -3.65 6.94
C LEU A 454 -19.16 -3.78 8.32
N GLN A 455 -20.46 -3.50 8.43
CA GLN A 455 -21.19 -3.61 9.68
C GLN A 455 -21.40 -5.07 10.08
N CYS A 456 -21.66 -5.97 9.12
CA CYS A 456 -21.70 -7.41 9.39
C CYS A 456 -20.37 -7.90 9.98
N LEU A 457 -19.24 -7.56 9.35
CA LEU A 457 -17.90 -7.93 9.84
C LEU A 457 -17.59 -7.36 11.22
N LEU A 458 -17.98 -6.10 11.48
CA LEU A 458 -17.86 -5.46 12.79
C LEU A 458 -18.55 -6.28 13.88
N LEU A 459 -19.78 -6.72 13.62
CA LEU A 459 -20.60 -7.46 14.57
C LEU A 459 -20.13 -8.91 14.72
N GLU A 460 -19.78 -9.58 13.62
CA GLU A 460 -19.30 -10.98 13.61
C GLU A 460 -17.97 -11.14 14.34
N LYS A 461 -17.02 -10.20 14.15
CA LYS A 461 -15.70 -10.23 14.78
C LYS A 461 -15.60 -9.40 16.07
N ASN A 462 -16.68 -8.72 16.46
CA ASN A 462 -16.73 -7.82 17.62
C ASN A 462 -15.56 -6.82 17.64
N LEU A 463 -15.31 -6.14 16.52
CA LEU A 463 -14.12 -5.28 16.36
C LEU A 463 -14.18 -4.04 17.24
N GLY A 464 -13.04 -3.69 17.85
CA GLY A 464 -12.87 -2.41 18.54
C GLY A 464 -12.80 -1.23 17.56
N ALA A 465 -13.01 -0.01 18.05
CA ALA A 465 -13.11 1.18 17.20
C ALA A 465 -11.87 1.41 16.32
N SER A 466 -10.67 1.21 16.86
CA SER A 466 -9.44 1.43 16.08
C SER A 466 -9.28 0.43 14.92
N GLN A 467 -9.63 -0.84 15.14
CA GLN A 467 -9.65 -1.88 14.10
C GLN A 467 -10.71 -1.59 13.03
N TYR A 468 -11.90 -1.16 13.45
CA TYR A 468 -12.98 -0.83 12.53
C TYR A 468 -12.63 0.37 11.64
N LEU A 469 -12.09 1.45 12.21
CA LEU A 469 -11.65 2.62 11.44
C LEU A 469 -10.57 2.25 10.40
N TRP A 470 -9.62 1.38 10.77
CA TRP A 470 -8.64 0.86 9.83
C TRP A 470 -9.27 -0.01 8.75
N LEU A 471 -10.23 -0.87 9.09
CA LEU A 471 -10.97 -1.70 8.13
C LEU A 471 -11.70 -0.84 7.10
N CYS A 472 -12.35 0.25 7.53
CA CYS A 472 -13.01 1.21 6.63
C CYS A 472 -12.00 1.88 5.68
N TYR A 473 -10.87 2.34 6.20
CA TYR A 473 -9.78 2.88 5.36
C TYR A 473 -9.27 1.83 4.36
N CYS A 474 -9.03 0.61 4.82
CA CYS A 474 -8.52 -0.48 4.00
C CYS A 474 -9.52 -0.85 2.90
N GLN A 475 -10.82 -0.91 3.21
CA GLN A 475 -11.87 -1.21 2.23
C GLN A 475 -11.90 -0.16 1.11
N ASN A 476 -11.80 1.13 1.45
CA ASN A 476 -11.71 2.20 0.45
C ASN A 476 -10.44 2.07 -0.40
N ALA A 477 -9.28 1.84 0.21
CA ALA A 477 -8.02 1.67 -0.51
C ALA A 477 -8.02 0.45 -1.45
N VAL A 478 -8.61 -0.67 -1.02
CA VAL A 478 -8.78 -1.87 -1.85
C VAL A 478 -9.75 -1.60 -3.00
N ALA A 479 -10.85 -0.89 -2.74
CA ALA A 479 -11.82 -0.52 -3.78
C ALA A 479 -11.14 0.32 -4.89
N GLU A 480 -10.44 1.38 -4.51
CA GLU A 480 -9.74 2.28 -5.45
C GLU A 480 -8.68 1.54 -6.29
N ARG A 481 -7.95 0.59 -5.69
CA ARG A 481 -6.77 0.00 -6.33
C ARG A 481 -7.03 -1.30 -7.06
N LEU A 482 -8.12 -2.01 -6.74
CA LEU A 482 -8.38 -3.35 -7.26
C LEU A 482 -9.78 -3.53 -7.88
N CYS A 483 -10.77 -2.72 -7.50
CA CYS A 483 -12.15 -2.84 -7.99
C CYS A 483 -12.43 -1.90 -9.18
N PRO A 484 -13.03 -2.38 -10.30
CA PRO A 484 -13.66 -3.69 -10.47
C PRO A 484 -12.77 -4.76 -11.12
N ARG A 485 -11.55 -4.41 -11.57
CA ARG A 485 -10.75 -5.25 -12.47
C ARG A 485 -10.37 -6.62 -11.89
N TRP A 486 -9.87 -6.66 -10.65
CA TRP A 486 -9.43 -7.91 -10.01
C TRP A 486 -10.33 -8.34 -8.86
N VAL A 487 -10.97 -7.38 -8.18
CA VAL A 487 -11.88 -7.63 -7.06
C VAL A 487 -13.23 -7.00 -7.40
N ARG A 488 -14.30 -7.80 -7.42
CA ARG A 488 -15.66 -7.29 -7.57
C ARG A 488 -16.04 -6.46 -6.34
N ALA A 489 -16.86 -5.42 -6.50
CA ALA A 489 -17.29 -4.54 -5.41
C ALA A 489 -17.78 -5.32 -4.18
N GLU A 490 -18.59 -6.36 -4.39
CA GLU A 490 -19.13 -7.26 -3.35
C GLU A 490 -18.07 -8.00 -2.52
N ARG A 491 -16.86 -8.18 -3.07
CA ARG A 491 -15.76 -8.95 -2.44
C ARG A 491 -14.68 -8.06 -1.83
N VAL A 492 -14.76 -6.73 -1.99
CA VAL A 492 -13.78 -5.79 -1.44
C VAL A 492 -13.66 -5.93 0.07
N CYS A 493 -14.80 -6.04 0.78
CA CYS A 493 -14.79 -6.19 2.24
C CYS A 493 -14.12 -7.49 2.70
N VAL A 494 -14.26 -8.58 1.95
CA VAL A 494 -13.60 -9.86 2.25
C VAL A 494 -12.08 -9.74 2.14
N VAL A 495 -11.58 -8.98 1.17
CA VAL A 495 -10.14 -8.72 1.04
C VAL A 495 -9.64 -7.83 2.18
N ALA A 496 -10.38 -6.78 2.50
CA ALA A 496 -10.05 -5.88 3.62
C ALA A 496 -10.03 -6.63 4.97
N GLU A 497 -10.94 -7.59 5.17
CA GLU A 497 -10.98 -8.47 6.33
C GLU A 497 -9.72 -9.33 6.46
N ARG A 498 -9.29 -9.98 5.37
CA ARG A 498 -8.09 -10.81 5.36
C ARG A 498 -6.82 -9.99 5.62
N LEU A 499 -6.81 -8.74 5.16
CA LEU A 499 -5.75 -7.79 5.46
C LEU A 499 -5.76 -7.37 6.93
N LEU A 500 -6.93 -7.16 7.52
CA LEU A 500 -7.05 -6.89 8.95
C LEU A 500 -6.53 -8.08 9.77
N ASP A 501 -6.88 -9.31 9.40
CA ASP A 501 -6.38 -10.52 10.03
C ASP A 501 -4.86 -10.71 9.86
N PHE A 502 -4.29 -10.22 8.76
CA PHE A 502 -2.84 -10.23 8.53
C PHE A 502 -2.08 -9.22 9.40
N VAL A 503 -2.69 -8.05 9.65
CA VAL A 503 -2.07 -6.96 10.43
C VAL A 503 -2.28 -7.15 11.93
N CYS A 504 -3.38 -7.79 12.35
CA CYS A 504 -3.69 -8.06 13.74
C CYS A 504 -3.16 -9.43 14.16
N ASP A 505 -2.36 -9.50 15.23
CA ASP A 505 -1.86 -10.77 15.74
C ASP A 505 -3.00 -11.68 16.24
N ALA A 506 -2.88 -12.98 16.00
CA ALA A 506 -3.90 -13.98 16.34
C ALA A 506 -4.24 -14.04 17.84
N GLU A 507 -3.33 -13.61 18.72
CA GLU A 507 -3.49 -13.62 20.18
C GLU A 507 -4.46 -12.54 20.69
N GLN A 508 -4.77 -11.51 19.90
CA GLN A 508 -5.77 -10.48 20.25
C GLN A 508 -7.19 -10.86 19.81
N LYS A 509 -7.41 -12.08 19.32
CA LYS A 509 -8.74 -12.65 19.08
C LYS A 509 -9.41 -13.02 20.41
N THR A 510 -9.71 -12.03 21.25
CA THR A 510 -10.62 -12.25 22.38
C THR A 510 -12.02 -12.47 21.81
N GLN A 511 -12.36 -13.75 21.59
CA GLN A 511 -13.71 -14.25 21.31
C GLN A 511 -14.62 -14.02 22.53
N LYS A 512 -14.86 -12.76 22.90
CA LYS A 512 -16.00 -12.42 23.75
C LYS A 512 -17.10 -11.93 22.84
N GLU A 513 -18.19 -12.70 22.75
CA GLU A 513 -19.39 -12.27 22.05
C GLU A 513 -19.89 -10.94 22.63
N ARG A 514 -20.38 -10.06 21.75
CA ARG A 514 -20.94 -8.77 22.16
C ARG A 514 -22.22 -8.98 22.97
N ASN A 515 -22.19 -8.68 24.27
CA ASN A 515 -23.38 -8.74 25.12
C ASN A 515 -24.11 -7.38 25.13
N ILE A 516 -25.15 -7.28 24.30
CA ILE A 516 -25.97 -6.06 24.15
C ILE A 516 -26.63 -5.59 25.46
N TYR A 517 -26.98 -6.51 26.37
CA TYR A 517 -27.63 -6.14 27.61
C TYR A 517 -26.64 -5.51 28.58
N ARG A 518 -25.42 -6.04 28.66
CA ARG A 518 -24.32 -5.38 29.41
C ARG A 518 -24.05 -3.98 28.88
N GLU A 519 -24.05 -3.84 27.55
CA GLU A 519 -23.86 -2.55 26.89
C GLU A 519 -24.96 -1.55 27.26
N MET A 520 -26.24 -1.94 27.21
CA MET A 520 -27.35 -1.03 27.53
C MET A 520 -27.42 -0.68 29.02
N ILE A 521 -27.33 -1.67 29.93
CA ILE A 521 -27.77 -1.50 31.33
C ILE A 521 -26.69 -1.67 32.40
N GLN A 522 -25.49 -2.16 32.12
CA GLN A 522 -24.46 -2.34 33.16
C GLN A 522 -23.76 -1.02 33.53
N GLU A 523 -23.42 -0.90 34.82
CA GLU A 523 -22.53 0.14 35.35
C GLU A 523 -21.33 -0.51 36.06
N PRO A 524 -20.07 -0.14 35.74
CA PRO A 524 -19.68 0.74 34.65
C PRO A 524 -20.01 0.14 33.28
N HIS A 525 -20.41 0.98 32.33
CA HIS A 525 -20.73 0.59 30.96
C HIS A 525 -19.59 -0.21 30.30
N GLN A 526 -19.94 -1.33 29.67
CA GLN A 526 -19.01 -2.20 28.93
C GLN A 526 -19.49 -2.38 27.48
N CYS A 527 -18.68 -1.93 26.53
CA CYS A 527 -18.94 -2.06 25.10
C CYS A 527 -17.62 -2.21 24.32
N PRO A 528 -17.67 -2.58 23.03
CA PRO A 528 -16.46 -2.76 22.21
C PRO A 528 -15.60 -1.50 22.05
N VAL A 529 -16.16 -0.31 22.34
CA VAL A 529 -15.46 0.99 22.23
C VAL A 529 -15.06 1.59 23.58
N THR A 530 -15.30 0.88 24.69
CA THR A 530 -14.88 1.31 26.04
C THR A 530 -13.36 1.40 26.15
N THR A 531 -12.64 0.52 25.45
CA THR A 531 -11.19 0.53 25.34
C THR A 531 -10.78 0.56 23.88
N PHE A 532 -9.67 1.22 23.58
CA PHE A 532 -9.16 1.34 22.23
C PHE A 532 -7.64 1.42 22.18
N CYS A 533 -7.08 1.02 21.04
CA CYS A 533 -5.64 1.11 20.80
C CYS A 533 -5.33 2.46 20.14
N VAL A 534 -4.37 3.19 20.68
CA VAL A 534 -3.94 4.48 20.13
C VAL A 534 -3.08 4.24 18.89
N TRP A 535 -3.41 4.89 17.77
CA TRP A 535 -2.67 4.81 16.51
C TRP A 535 -2.45 3.39 15.98
N TRP A 536 -3.43 2.50 16.19
CA TRP A 536 -3.29 1.12 15.78
C TRP A 536 -4.59 0.55 15.21
N PRO A 537 -4.57 -0.19 14.10
CA PRO A 537 -3.39 -0.50 13.27
C PRO A 537 -2.82 0.74 12.55
N SER A 538 -1.49 0.86 12.50
CA SER A 538 -0.77 1.96 11.84
C SER A 538 -0.33 1.64 10.42
N ALA A 539 -0.60 0.42 9.94
CA ALA A 539 -0.13 -0.03 8.64
C ALA A 539 -0.86 0.72 7.50
N ALA A 540 -0.16 1.60 6.80
CA ALA A 540 -0.70 2.32 5.65
C ALA A 540 -0.59 1.44 4.40
N LEU A 541 -1.65 1.37 3.60
CA LEU A 541 -1.58 0.73 2.30
C LEU A 541 -1.17 1.78 1.29
N TRP A 542 -0.01 1.64 0.66
CA TRP A 542 0.39 2.51 -0.46
C TRP A 542 0.00 1.90 -1.81
N SER A 543 -0.35 2.75 -2.77
CA SER A 543 -0.49 2.32 -4.17
C SER A 543 0.88 2.18 -4.83
N LEU A 544 0.97 1.35 -5.87
CA LEU A 544 2.23 1.15 -6.58
C LEU A 544 2.71 2.43 -7.29
N ARG A 545 1.77 3.29 -7.71
CA ARG A 545 2.09 4.61 -8.26
C ARG A 545 2.72 5.53 -7.21
N GLN A 546 2.09 5.63 -6.03
CA GLN A 546 2.58 6.48 -4.94
C GLN A 546 4.00 6.11 -4.56
N LEU A 547 4.29 4.82 -4.45
CA LEU A 547 5.61 4.30 -4.13
C LEU A 547 6.65 4.62 -5.22
N SER A 548 6.31 4.42 -6.50
CA SER A 548 7.18 4.72 -7.64
C SER A 548 7.51 6.22 -7.74
N ASP A 549 6.50 7.08 -7.59
CA ASP A 549 6.66 8.53 -7.68
C ASP A 549 7.39 9.10 -6.45
N TRP A 550 7.20 8.52 -5.27
CA TRP A 550 7.99 8.84 -4.08
C TRP A 550 9.46 8.52 -4.29
N MET A 551 9.79 7.29 -4.73
CA MET A 551 11.18 6.87 -4.96
C MET A 551 11.89 7.77 -5.96
N ARG A 552 11.24 8.11 -7.07
CA ARG A 552 11.82 9.01 -8.08
C ARG A 552 12.10 10.39 -7.50
N ARG A 553 11.17 10.98 -6.75
CA ARG A 553 11.34 12.33 -6.19
C ARG A 553 12.46 12.37 -5.15
N GLU A 554 12.39 11.52 -4.13
CA GLU A 554 13.35 11.53 -3.03
C GLU A 554 14.78 11.22 -3.49
N VAL A 555 14.94 10.19 -4.32
CA VAL A 555 16.29 9.72 -4.73
C VAL A 555 16.97 10.66 -5.72
N TRP A 556 16.20 11.40 -6.53
CA TRP A 556 16.76 12.46 -7.36
C TRP A 556 17.07 13.72 -6.53
N ALA A 557 16.25 14.04 -5.53
CA ALA A 557 16.47 15.18 -4.64
C ALA A 557 17.68 14.98 -3.73
N SER A 558 17.93 13.75 -3.26
CA SER A 558 19.04 13.39 -2.38
C SER A 558 20.35 13.06 -3.11
N LEU A 559 20.38 13.15 -4.45
CA LEU A 559 21.54 12.75 -5.25
C LEU A 559 22.72 13.71 -5.05
N SER A 560 23.80 13.21 -4.44
CA SER A 560 25.13 13.82 -4.53
C SER A 560 25.96 13.12 -5.61
N LEU A 561 26.42 13.85 -6.62
CA LEU A 561 27.27 13.27 -7.68
C LEU A 561 28.65 12.86 -7.14
N ALA A 562 29.19 13.61 -6.18
CA ALA A 562 30.48 13.30 -5.56
C ALA A 562 30.46 11.95 -4.82
N SER A 563 29.33 11.59 -4.19
CA SER A 563 29.20 10.30 -3.49
C SER A 563 29.10 9.09 -4.42
N LEU A 564 28.85 9.30 -5.73
CA LEU A 564 28.83 8.21 -6.72
C LEU A 564 30.22 7.87 -7.25
N LEU A 565 31.21 8.71 -6.96
CA LEU A 565 32.54 8.63 -7.54
C LEU A 565 33.54 8.06 -6.52
N PRO A 566 34.59 7.36 -6.99
CA PRO A 566 35.66 6.88 -6.12
C PRO A 566 36.49 8.06 -5.58
N ALA A 567 37.27 7.82 -4.51
CA ALA A 567 38.20 8.80 -3.94
C ALA A 567 39.23 9.32 -4.97
N SER A 568 39.58 8.50 -5.97
CA SER A 568 40.48 8.84 -7.07
C SER A 568 39.87 9.80 -8.11
N SER A 569 38.61 10.23 -7.96
CA SER A 569 37.90 11.08 -8.91
C SER A 569 38.56 12.44 -9.18
N ALA A 570 39.32 12.96 -8.21
CA ALA A 570 40.10 14.18 -8.39
C ALA A 570 41.17 14.07 -9.51
N HIS A 571 41.57 12.83 -9.83
CA HIS A 571 42.62 12.48 -10.79
C HIS A 571 42.08 11.90 -12.11
N MET A 572 40.75 11.80 -12.26
CA MET A 572 40.10 11.23 -13.44
C MET A 572 39.92 12.27 -14.55
N THR A 573 40.21 11.88 -15.78
CA THR A 573 39.86 12.66 -16.97
C THR A 573 38.35 12.83 -17.11
N ALA A 574 37.90 13.79 -17.90
CA ALA A 574 36.48 13.98 -18.20
C ALA A 574 35.84 12.72 -18.78
N LEU A 575 36.57 11.97 -19.63
CA LEU A 575 36.07 10.71 -20.19
C LEU A 575 35.77 9.69 -19.10
N GLU A 576 36.74 9.47 -18.20
CA GLU A 576 36.61 8.52 -17.09
C GLU A 576 35.54 8.95 -16.08
N LEU A 577 35.52 10.25 -15.71
CA LEU A 577 34.57 10.82 -14.78
C LEU A 577 33.12 10.67 -15.28
N ASN A 578 32.87 11.07 -16.53
CA ASN A 578 31.53 10.97 -17.14
C ASN A 578 31.15 9.53 -17.50
N ALA A 579 32.10 8.59 -17.55
CA ALA A 579 31.79 7.16 -17.66
C ALA A 579 31.41 6.57 -16.29
N ALA A 580 32.08 6.98 -15.20
CA ALA A 580 31.72 6.56 -13.86
C ALA A 580 30.32 7.06 -13.43
N LEU A 581 29.91 8.26 -13.88
CA LEU A 581 28.59 8.80 -13.60
C LEU A 581 27.47 8.27 -14.50
N SER A 582 27.78 7.55 -15.59
CA SER A 582 26.77 7.21 -16.58
C SER A 582 25.70 6.24 -16.06
N TRP A 583 26.04 5.47 -15.02
CA TRP A 583 25.10 4.61 -14.33
C TRP A 583 25.38 4.58 -12.83
N SER A 584 24.32 4.57 -12.03
CA SER A 584 24.39 4.27 -10.61
C SER A 584 23.12 3.56 -10.13
N VAL A 585 23.18 2.96 -8.95
CA VAL A 585 22.03 2.30 -8.34
C VAL A 585 21.79 2.88 -6.95
N HIS A 586 20.52 2.99 -6.57
CA HIS A 586 20.09 3.31 -5.22
C HIS A 586 19.08 2.26 -4.75
N LYS A 587 19.24 1.79 -3.52
CA LYS A 587 18.40 0.75 -2.91
C LYS A 587 17.79 1.31 -1.63
N VAL A 588 16.48 1.15 -1.48
CA VAL A 588 15.75 1.60 -0.30
C VAL A 588 14.86 0.47 0.20
N PRO A 589 15.10 -0.07 1.40
CA PRO A 589 14.14 -0.97 2.06
C PRO A 589 12.78 -0.28 2.21
N LEU A 590 11.69 -1.02 2.02
CA LEU A 590 10.33 -0.45 2.15
C LEU A 590 10.08 0.16 3.54
N THR A 591 10.74 -0.37 4.58
CA THR A 591 10.67 0.14 5.95
C THR A 591 11.25 1.54 6.11
N ASP A 592 12.11 1.97 5.19
CA ASP A 592 12.82 3.24 5.27
C ASP A 592 12.08 4.34 4.47
N ALA A 593 11.08 3.96 3.67
CA ALA A 593 10.30 4.89 2.86
C ALA A 593 9.33 5.74 3.68
N SER A 594 8.94 5.27 4.85
CA SER A 594 8.02 5.97 5.77
C SER A 594 8.34 5.56 7.21
N PRO A 595 8.22 6.48 8.18
CA PRO A 595 8.32 6.13 9.60
C PRO A 595 7.17 5.20 10.06
N GLU A 596 6.04 5.21 9.36
CA GLU A 596 4.90 4.33 9.62
C GLU A 596 5.00 3.04 8.80
N PRO A 597 4.55 1.88 9.32
CA PRO A 597 4.63 0.61 8.60
C PRO A 597 3.83 0.67 7.31
N LEU A 598 4.45 0.26 6.20
CA LEU A 598 3.82 0.25 4.88
C LEU A 598 3.46 -1.17 4.43
N LEU A 599 2.34 -1.27 3.72
CA LEU A 599 1.90 -2.46 3.01
C LEU A 599 1.68 -2.14 1.54
N LEU A 600 2.16 -3.03 0.68
CA LEU A 600 1.86 -3.00 -0.75
C LEU A 600 0.91 -4.14 -1.08
N LEU A 601 -0.13 -3.83 -1.84
CA LEU A 601 -1.14 -4.78 -2.26
C LEU A 601 -1.22 -4.77 -3.78
N GLY A 602 -1.10 -5.95 -4.40
CA GLY A 602 -1.19 -6.07 -5.85
C GLY A 602 -1.33 -7.51 -6.32
N VAL A 603 -1.64 -7.67 -7.60
CA VAL A 603 -1.75 -8.98 -8.26
C VAL A 603 -0.45 -9.28 -8.99
N LEU A 604 0.07 -10.48 -8.82
CA LEU A 604 1.24 -10.96 -9.57
C LEU A 604 0.84 -11.35 -10.99
N GLU A 605 1.37 -10.64 -11.97
CA GLU A 605 1.14 -10.89 -13.39
C GLU A 605 2.46 -11.06 -14.15
N LEU A 606 2.42 -11.84 -15.23
CA LEU A 606 3.56 -12.04 -16.13
C LEU A 606 3.42 -11.11 -17.32
N ASP A 607 4.41 -10.24 -17.53
CA ASP A 607 4.41 -9.29 -18.63
C ASP A 607 5.07 -9.89 -19.88
N SER A 608 4.35 -9.88 -20.99
CA SER A 608 4.85 -10.38 -22.27
C SER A 608 5.73 -9.38 -23.02
N THR A 609 5.75 -8.10 -22.63
CA THR A 609 6.53 -7.09 -23.35
C THR A 609 7.99 -7.04 -22.88
N ARG A 610 8.20 -7.08 -21.56
CA ARG A 610 9.52 -7.04 -20.92
C ARG A 610 10.00 -8.41 -20.47
N ALA A 611 9.17 -9.45 -20.58
CA ALA A 611 9.47 -10.80 -20.08
C ALA A 611 9.83 -10.81 -18.58
N THR A 612 9.08 -10.03 -17.79
CA THR A 612 9.28 -9.88 -16.34
C THR A 612 8.03 -10.27 -15.55
N LEU A 613 8.22 -10.59 -14.27
CA LEU A 613 7.14 -10.66 -13.30
C LEU A 613 6.81 -9.25 -12.82
N GLN A 614 5.53 -8.92 -12.68
CA GLN A 614 5.08 -7.61 -12.18
C GLN A 614 4.14 -7.78 -11.01
N LEU A 615 4.25 -6.86 -10.04
CA LEU A 615 3.18 -6.58 -9.09
C LEU A 615 2.35 -5.45 -9.67
N ARG A 616 1.03 -5.65 -9.76
CA ARG A 616 0.13 -4.71 -10.45
C ARG A 616 -1.10 -4.37 -9.62
N ASP A 617 -1.45 -3.09 -9.64
CA ASP A 617 -2.74 -2.56 -9.18
C ASP A 617 -3.34 -1.67 -10.29
N GLN A 618 -4.45 -0.98 -10.03
CA GLN A 618 -5.06 -0.10 -11.04
C GLN A 618 -4.23 1.16 -11.29
N THR A 619 -3.38 1.53 -10.34
CA THR A 619 -2.62 2.77 -10.38
C THR A 619 -1.35 2.61 -11.21
N HIS A 620 -0.64 1.49 -11.08
CA HIS A 620 0.63 1.22 -11.74
C HIS A 620 0.99 -0.28 -11.78
N ALA A 621 2.06 -0.60 -12.51
CA ALA A 621 2.68 -1.92 -12.50
C ALA A 621 4.18 -1.75 -12.26
N LEU A 622 4.73 -2.47 -11.29
CA LEU A 622 6.15 -2.46 -10.98
C LEU A 622 6.76 -3.82 -11.29
N ASP A 623 7.84 -3.80 -12.06
CA ASP A 623 8.63 -5.00 -12.34
C ASP A 623 9.19 -5.56 -11.02
N CYS A 624 9.23 -6.88 -10.89
CA CYS A 624 9.58 -7.60 -9.68
C CYS A 624 10.70 -8.61 -9.97
N LEU A 625 11.78 -8.51 -9.20
CA LEU A 625 12.83 -9.51 -9.13
C LEU A 625 12.62 -10.33 -7.86
N CYS A 626 12.09 -11.53 -8.00
CA CYS A 626 11.88 -12.47 -6.91
C CYS A 626 13.08 -13.41 -6.77
N VAL A 627 13.60 -13.53 -5.54
CA VAL A 627 14.60 -14.53 -5.16
C VAL A 627 14.06 -15.40 -4.03
N SER A 628 14.75 -16.51 -3.80
CA SER A 628 14.40 -17.50 -2.78
C SER A 628 15.46 -17.50 -1.68
N ALA A 629 15.06 -17.64 -0.41
CA ALA A 629 16.03 -17.70 0.67
C ALA A 629 16.78 -19.04 0.64
N HIS A 630 18.12 -18.99 0.56
CA HIS A 630 18.95 -20.17 0.77
C HIS A 630 18.89 -20.62 2.23
N GLN A 631 18.05 -21.59 2.54
CA GLN A 631 18.24 -22.41 3.73
C GLN A 631 19.24 -23.51 3.37
N SER A 632 20.46 -23.40 3.89
CA SER A 632 21.42 -24.50 4.10
C SER A 632 21.31 -25.70 3.15
N GLY A 633 22.07 -25.66 2.05
CA GLY A 633 22.64 -26.87 1.44
C GLY A 633 21.79 -27.67 0.46
N ASP A 634 20.46 -27.55 0.43
CA ASP A 634 19.69 -28.28 -0.58
C ASP A 634 18.38 -27.57 -0.94
N ARG A 635 18.20 -27.32 -2.25
CA ARG A 635 16.98 -26.83 -2.93
C ARG A 635 16.74 -25.31 -2.93
N THR A 636 16.96 -24.69 -4.09
CA THR A 636 16.45 -23.36 -4.44
C THR A 636 14.93 -23.41 -4.63
N ALA A 637 14.13 -22.82 -3.73
CA ALA A 637 12.68 -22.77 -3.91
C ALA A 637 12.32 -21.72 -4.99
N HIS A 638 12.17 -22.15 -6.24
CA HIS A 638 11.81 -21.29 -7.37
C HIS A 638 10.37 -20.77 -7.28
N ILE A 639 10.10 -19.60 -7.87
CA ILE A 639 8.73 -19.06 -7.92
C ILE A 639 7.83 -19.95 -8.79
N SER A 640 6.85 -20.58 -8.15
CA SER A 640 5.87 -21.44 -8.83
C SER A 640 4.97 -20.63 -9.78
N THR A 641 4.61 -21.20 -10.93
CA THR A 641 3.62 -20.57 -11.82
C THR A 641 2.24 -20.42 -11.17
N ALA A 642 1.96 -21.12 -10.06
CA ALA A 642 0.72 -20.98 -9.30
C ALA A 642 0.52 -19.56 -8.73
N TRP A 643 1.61 -18.81 -8.51
CA TRP A 643 1.58 -17.43 -8.01
C TRP A 643 0.94 -16.46 -9.02
N GLN A 644 0.90 -16.82 -10.30
CA GLN A 644 0.26 -15.99 -11.33
C GLN A 644 -1.23 -15.78 -10.99
N GLY A 645 -1.64 -14.51 -10.96
CA GLY A 645 -3.00 -14.10 -10.63
C GLY A 645 -3.35 -14.15 -9.14
N CYS A 646 -2.39 -14.43 -8.26
CA CYS A 646 -2.60 -14.30 -6.81
C CYS A 646 -2.60 -12.83 -6.40
N LEU A 647 -3.54 -12.47 -5.51
CA LEU A 647 -3.50 -11.19 -4.81
C LEU A 647 -2.58 -11.33 -3.59
N VAL A 648 -1.47 -10.59 -3.60
CA VAL A 648 -0.43 -10.67 -2.58
C VAL A 648 -0.28 -9.35 -1.83
N CYS A 649 0.01 -9.46 -0.54
CA CYS A 649 0.44 -8.37 0.31
C CYS A 649 1.94 -8.50 0.57
N VAL A 650 2.65 -7.39 0.44
CA VAL A 650 4.09 -7.30 0.66
C VAL A 650 4.36 -6.34 1.81
N ARG A 651 5.01 -6.85 2.86
CA ARG A 651 5.44 -6.06 4.03
C ARG A 651 6.93 -5.74 4.01
N ARG A 652 7.74 -6.57 3.35
CA ARG A 652 9.18 -6.43 3.24
C ARG A 652 9.59 -6.55 1.78
N CYS A 653 10.25 -5.53 1.27
CA CYS A 653 10.87 -5.53 -0.03
C CYS A 653 11.96 -4.46 -0.09
N THR A 654 12.82 -4.54 -1.09
CA THR A 654 13.76 -3.46 -1.41
C THR A 654 13.33 -2.81 -2.72
N LEU A 655 13.12 -1.50 -2.69
CA LEU A 655 12.99 -0.72 -3.91
C LEU A 655 14.35 -0.46 -4.50
N VAL A 656 14.50 -0.71 -5.79
CA VAL A 656 15.73 -0.44 -6.52
C VAL A 656 15.44 0.59 -7.59
N MET A 657 16.26 1.65 -7.61
CA MET A 657 16.28 2.64 -8.66
C MET A 657 17.64 2.63 -9.34
N GLU A 658 17.67 2.17 -10.59
CA GLU A 658 18.83 2.31 -11.46
C GLU A 658 18.74 3.63 -12.20
N ARG A 659 19.79 4.46 -12.10
CA ARG A 659 19.89 5.78 -12.70
C ARG A 659 20.85 5.72 -13.87
N PHE A 660 20.43 6.27 -15.00
CA PHE A 660 21.23 6.38 -16.21
C PHE A 660 21.36 7.87 -16.55
N MET A 661 22.60 8.34 -16.66
CA MET A 661 22.88 9.76 -16.87
C MET A 661 23.80 9.96 -18.07
N LYS A 662 23.52 11.00 -18.86
CA LYS A 662 24.44 11.49 -19.88
C LYS A 662 25.01 12.82 -19.43
N THR A 663 26.27 12.78 -19.04
CA THR A 663 26.99 13.91 -18.44
C THR A 663 28.18 14.34 -19.30
N HIS A 664 28.51 15.62 -19.23
CA HIS A 664 29.63 16.24 -19.94
C HIS A 664 30.47 17.15 -19.02
N PHE A 665 30.72 16.70 -17.78
CA PHE A 665 31.55 17.42 -16.83
C PHE A 665 33.01 17.51 -17.32
N PRO A 666 33.62 18.70 -17.35
CA PRO A 666 35.02 18.84 -17.76
C PRO A 666 36.00 18.36 -16.69
N SER A 667 35.64 18.40 -15.40
CA SER A 667 36.40 17.82 -14.29
C SER A 667 35.53 17.69 -13.04
N TRP A 668 36.06 17.03 -12.01
CA TRP A 668 35.39 16.82 -10.72
C TRP A 668 34.97 18.12 -10.01
N LYS A 669 35.64 19.26 -10.32
CA LYS A 669 35.34 20.57 -9.73
C LYS A 669 34.00 21.16 -10.16
N HIS A 670 33.37 20.59 -11.20
CA HIS A 670 32.15 21.12 -11.81
C HIS A 670 30.92 20.27 -11.46
N LEU A 671 31.04 19.31 -10.54
CA LEU A 671 29.97 18.36 -10.20
C LEU A 671 28.76 19.01 -9.53
N ASP A 672 28.91 20.22 -9.00
CA ASP A 672 27.85 21.05 -8.44
C ASP A 672 27.02 21.77 -9.52
N GLN A 673 27.48 21.80 -10.77
CA GLN A 673 26.83 22.52 -11.87
C GLN A 673 25.90 21.59 -12.67
N PRO A 674 24.57 21.68 -12.51
CA PRO A 674 23.62 20.75 -13.13
C PRO A 674 23.54 20.90 -14.66
N SER A 675 24.02 22.01 -15.23
CA SER A 675 24.04 22.30 -16.67
C SER A 675 24.79 21.25 -17.49
N TYR A 676 25.74 20.52 -16.89
CA TYR A 676 26.49 19.45 -17.57
C TYR A 676 25.75 18.12 -17.63
N ILE A 677 24.56 18.01 -17.02
CA ILE A 677 23.71 16.83 -17.11
C ILE A 677 22.70 17.03 -18.24
N THR A 678 22.96 16.41 -19.38
CA THR A 678 22.12 16.56 -20.59
C THR A 678 20.90 15.65 -20.59
N HIS A 679 20.99 14.50 -19.92
CA HIS A 679 19.90 13.52 -19.86
C HIS A 679 19.92 12.76 -18.54
N LYS A 680 18.73 12.50 -17.99
CA LYS A 680 18.52 11.64 -16.82
C LYS A 680 17.40 10.65 -17.14
N HIS A 681 17.64 9.37 -16.89
CA HIS A 681 16.65 8.30 -16.95
C HIS A 681 16.75 7.46 -15.69
N CYS A 682 15.64 6.86 -15.26
CA CYS A 682 15.67 5.91 -14.16
C CYS A 682 14.72 4.74 -14.39
N ARG A 683 15.09 3.59 -13.84
CA ARG A 683 14.24 2.41 -13.79
C ARG A 683 14.00 2.00 -12.35
N VAL A 684 12.73 1.89 -11.97
CA VAL A 684 12.30 1.52 -10.61
C VAL A 684 11.66 0.13 -10.66
N TYR A 685 12.11 -0.76 -9.78
CA TYR A 685 11.58 -2.11 -9.65
C TYR A 685 11.69 -2.61 -8.21
N LEU A 686 10.98 -3.70 -7.90
CA LEU A 686 10.96 -4.32 -6.58
C LEU A 686 11.90 -5.52 -6.54
N GLN A 687 12.66 -5.64 -5.47
CA GLN A 687 13.40 -6.83 -5.08
C GLN A 687 12.69 -7.50 -3.90
N LEU A 688 12.30 -8.77 -4.08
CA LEU A 688 11.41 -9.50 -3.19
C LEU A 688 11.99 -10.87 -2.87
N CYS A 689 11.93 -11.29 -1.61
CA CYS A 689 11.99 -12.71 -1.29
C CYS A 689 10.59 -13.30 -1.46
N VAL A 690 10.48 -14.51 -2.04
CA VAL A 690 9.18 -15.21 -2.14
C VAL A 690 8.57 -15.44 -0.75
N ASP A 691 9.39 -15.67 0.27
CA ASP A 691 8.95 -15.87 1.66
C ASP A 691 8.35 -14.61 2.30
N ASP A 692 8.65 -13.42 1.77
CA ASP A 692 8.08 -12.15 2.23
C ASP A 692 6.71 -11.84 1.59
N LEU A 693 6.26 -12.66 0.63
CA LEU A 693 4.97 -12.52 -0.04
C LEU A 693 3.88 -13.25 0.76
N THR A 694 2.86 -12.52 1.22
CA THR A 694 1.69 -13.13 1.84
C THR A 694 0.51 -13.16 0.88
N ILE A 695 -0.09 -14.34 0.71
CA ILE A 695 -1.24 -14.51 -0.18
C ILE A 695 -2.52 -14.08 0.55
N ILE A 696 -3.13 -12.99 0.08
CA ILE A 696 -4.42 -12.50 0.60
C ILE A 696 -5.57 -13.18 -0.10
N SER A 697 -5.48 -13.37 -1.41
CA SER A 697 -6.42 -14.20 -2.15
C SER A 697 -5.67 -15.09 -3.14
N PRO A 698 -5.71 -16.42 -2.95
CA PRO A 698 -5.04 -17.34 -3.85
C PRO A 698 -5.72 -17.33 -5.22
N SER A 699 -4.93 -17.55 -6.27
CA SER A 699 -5.44 -17.90 -7.59
C SER A 699 -6.12 -19.28 -7.51
N ALA A 700 -6.89 -19.63 -8.55
CA ALA A 700 -7.51 -20.94 -8.61
C ALA A 700 -6.48 -22.10 -8.74
N ALA A 701 -5.25 -21.80 -9.20
CA ALA A 701 -4.14 -22.75 -9.20
C ALA A 701 -3.55 -22.88 -7.79
N MET A 702 -3.22 -21.75 -7.15
CA MET A 702 -2.64 -21.71 -5.81
C MET A 702 -3.55 -22.29 -4.73
N SER A 703 -4.86 -22.04 -4.83
CA SER A 703 -5.85 -22.58 -3.87
C SER A 703 -5.78 -24.09 -3.79
N ARG A 704 -5.50 -24.77 -4.91
CA ARG A 704 -5.41 -26.23 -4.96
C ARG A 704 -4.06 -26.72 -4.44
N CYS A 705 -2.96 -26.02 -4.73
CA CYS A 705 -1.65 -26.31 -4.12
C CYS A 705 -1.69 -26.25 -2.59
N LEU A 706 -2.28 -25.19 -2.02
CA LEU A 706 -2.39 -25.02 -0.56
C LEU A 706 -3.29 -26.07 0.12
N MET A 707 -4.24 -26.68 -0.61
CA MET A 707 -5.10 -27.74 -0.08
C MET A 707 -4.38 -29.09 -0.02
N GLU A 708 -3.48 -29.35 -0.98
CA GLU A 708 -2.67 -30.57 -1.03
C GLU A 708 -1.57 -30.56 0.05
N ASP A 709 -0.91 -29.42 0.31
CA ASP A 709 0.07 -29.28 1.41
C ASP A 709 -0.55 -29.49 2.80
N ARG A 710 -1.83 -29.15 2.97
CA ARG A 710 -2.56 -29.38 4.24
C ARG A 710 -3.00 -30.83 4.42
N GLN A 711 -3.05 -31.62 3.35
CA GLN A 711 -3.40 -33.04 3.41
C GLN A 711 -2.22 -33.92 3.81
N THR A 712 -0.98 -33.48 3.61
CA THR A 712 0.21 -34.17 4.15
C THR A 712 0.33 -34.10 5.68
N ASP A 713 -0.36 -33.17 6.35
CA ASP A 713 -0.34 -33.02 7.82
C ASP A 713 -1.57 -33.62 8.55
N ARG A 714 -2.62 -34.01 7.83
CA ARG A 714 -3.83 -34.61 8.44
C ARG A 714 -4.46 -35.64 7.52
N GLU A 715 -4.03 -36.90 7.66
CA GLU A 715 -4.84 -38.02 7.24
C GLU A 715 -6.10 -38.13 8.13
N SER A 716 -7.25 -38.31 7.50
CA SER A 716 -8.60 -38.54 8.08
C SER A 716 -9.42 -37.31 8.51
N ALA A 717 -10.05 -36.62 7.54
CA ALA A 717 -11.38 -36.02 7.76
C ALA A 717 -12.17 -35.89 6.45
N LYS A 718 -13.45 -36.26 6.51
CA LYS A 718 -14.41 -36.35 5.40
C LYS A 718 -14.48 -35.08 4.54
N ARG A 719 -14.42 -35.27 3.21
CA ARG A 719 -14.63 -34.26 2.16
C ARG A 719 -15.98 -33.51 2.34
N PRO A 720 -16.00 -32.18 2.49
CA PRO A 720 -17.21 -31.40 2.19
C PRO A 720 -17.30 -31.23 0.66
N ARG A 721 -18.37 -31.73 0.04
CA ARG A 721 -18.70 -31.45 -1.36
C ARG A 721 -19.12 -29.99 -1.50
N ALA A 722 -18.20 -29.11 -1.89
CA ALA A 722 -18.54 -27.81 -2.43
C ALA A 722 -18.93 -27.98 -3.91
N ALA A 723 -20.17 -27.63 -4.23
CA ALA A 723 -20.68 -27.64 -5.61
C ALA A 723 -19.97 -26.55 -6.43
N GLU A 724 -18.96 -26.92 -7.21
CA GLU A 724 -18.44 -26.08 -8.30
C GLU A 724 -19.51 -26.02 -9.40
N ARG A 725 -20.05 -24.83 -9.68
CA ARG A 725 -20.80 -24.58 -10.93
C ARG A 725 -19.81 -24.71 -12.10
N PRO A 726 -20.03 -25.61 -13.07
CA PRO A 726 -19.08 -25.82 -14.16
C PRO A 726 -19.16 -24.65 -15.15
N LEU A 727 -18.05 -23.90 -15.27
CA LEU A 727 -17.69 -23.30 -16.55
C LEU A 727 -17.45 -24.47 -17.52
N THR A 728 -17.97 -24.36 -18.74
CA THR A 728 -17.98 -25.42 -19.77
C THR A 728 -16.69 -26.27 -19.76
N PRO A 729 -16.79 -27.62 -19.64
CA PRO A 729 -15.61 -28.48 -19.61
C PRO A 729 -14.91 -28.42 -20.96
N ALA A 730 -13.76 -27.74 -20.99
CA ALA A 730 -12.91 -27.70 -22.17
C ALA A 730 -11.85 -28.78 -22.05
N ALA A 731 -11.93 -29.78 -22.92
CA ALA A 731 -10.92 -30.82 -23.02
C ALA A 731 -9.54 -30.21 -23.31
N CYS A 732 -8.50 -30.83 -22.79
CA CYS A 732 -7.12 -30.39 -22.98
C CYS A 732 -6.15 -31.56 -23.01
N VAL A 733 -4.97 -31.32 -23.57
CA VAL A 733 -3.85 -32.27 -23.60
C VAL A 733 -2.71 -31.70 -22.78
N SER A 734 -2.05 -32.54 -21.98
CA SER A 734 -0.86 -32.16 -21.22
C SER A 734 0.38 -32.95 -21.60
N LEU A 735 1.56 -32.38 -21.39
CA LEU A 735 2.86 -33.04 -21.50
C LEU A 735 3.72 -32.67 -20.29
N LEU A 736 4.28 -33.66 -19.61
CA LEU A 736 5.17 -33.48 -18.47
C LEU A 736 6.61 -33.36 -18.94
N LEU A 737 7.30 -32.29 -18.53
CA LEU A 737 8.64 -31.98 -19.00
C LEU A 737 9.55 -31.48 -17.87
N ARG A 738 10.80 -31.94 -17.87
CA ARG A 738 11.87 -31.39 -17.01
C ARG A 738 12.75 -30.47 -17.83
N LEU A 739 12.94 -29.24 -17.36
CA LEU A 739 13.73 -28.25 -18.07
C LEU A 739 15.24 -28.49 -17.83
N GLU A 740 16.04 -28.69 -18.88
CA GLU A 740 17.50 -28.88 -18.77
C GLU A 740 18.26 -27.56 -18.89
N SER A 741 17.86 -26.70 -19.82
CA SER A 741 18.49 -25.39 -20.05
C SER A 741 17.52 -24.36 -20.62
N LYS A 742 17.83 -23.08 -20.39
CA LYS A 742 17.04 -21.91 -20.82
C LYS A 742 17.98 -20.88 -21.46
N GLN A 743 17.70 -20.50 -22.69
CA GLN A 743 18.42 -19.42 -23.39
C GLN A 743 17.85 -18.05 -22.99
N GLY A 744 18.64 -17.00 -23.22
CA GLY A 744 18.17 -15.62 -23.04
C GLY A 744 17.07 -15.24 -24.02
N VAL A 745 16.29 -14.21 -23.67
CA VAL A 745 15.31 -13.64 -24.59
C VAL A 745 16.03 -12.72 -25.57
N THR A 746 15.87 -12.97 -26.86
CA THR A 746 16.44 -12.16 -27.93
C THR A 746 15.42 -11.87 -29.02
N LEU A 747 15.67 -10.83 -29.82
CA LEU A 747 14.93 -10.61 -31.06
C LEU A 747 15.28 -11.71 -32.09
N GLN A 748 14.28 -12.43 -32.56
CA GLN A 748 14.40 -13.51 -33.54
C GLN A 748 13.54 -13.20 -34.78
N ASN A 749 13.94 -13.73 -35.93
CA ASN A 749 13.17 -13.62 -37.16
C ASN A 749 11.89 -14.48 -37.06
N GLY A 750 10.72 -13.86 -37.28
CA GLY A 750 9.45 -14.58 -37.37
C GLY A 750 9.41 -15.56 -38.56
N SER A 751 8.47 -16.51 -38.55
CA SER A 751 8.26 -17.39 -39.70
C SER A 751 7.76 -16.59 -40.92
N ALA A 752 7.99 -17.15 -42.12
CA ALA A 752 8.01 -16.50 -43.43
C ALA A 752 6.80 -15.62 -43.86
N ALA A 753 5.72 -15.52 -43.07
CA ALA A 753 4.55 -14.71 -43.39
C ALA A 753 4.63 -13.25 -42.88
N GLU A 754 5.47 -12.94 -41.89
CA GLU A 754 5.64 -11.57 -41.37
C GLU A 754 7.14 -11.29 -41.10
N LEU A 755 7.76 -10.43 -41.92
CA LEU A 755 9.16 -9.97 -41.78
C LEU A 755 9.34 -9.00 -40.58
N ARG A 756 8.84 -9.37 -39.40
CA ARG A 756 9.01 -8.59 -38.15
C ARG A 756 9.85 -9.36 -37.14
N LEU A 757 10.89 -8.72 -36.62
CA LEU A 757 11.64 -9.20 -35.46
C LEU A 757 10.69 -9.28 -34.26
N GLN A 758 10.60 -10.45 -33.63
CA GLN A 758 9.81 -10.66 -32.43
C GLN A 758 10.71 -11.17 -31.29
N PRO A 759 10.43 -10.79 -30.02
CA PRO A 759 11.15 -11.35 -28.90
C PRO A 759 10.83 -12.84 -28.78
N GLY A 760 11.85 -13.64 -28.53
CA GLY A 760 11.72 -15.07 -28.33
C GLY A 760 12.87 -15.68 -27.55
N PHE A 761 12.63 -16.85 -26.96
CA PHE A 761 13.67 -17.65 -26.31
C PHE A 761 13.40 -19.14 -26.51
N VAL A 762 14.47 -19.93 -26.37
CA VAL A 762 14.41 -21.39 -26.52
C VAL A 762 14.79 -22.08 -25.22
N CYS A 763 14.04 -23.12 -24.88
CA CYS A 763 14.28 -24.00 -23.75
C CYS A 763 14.56 -25.41 -24.24
N ARG A 764 15.52 -26.10 -23.63
CA ARG A 764 15.69 -27.55 -23.84
C ARG A 764 15.08 -28.30 -22.68
N ALA A 765 14.23 -29.26 -22.98
CA ALA A 765 13.56 -30.06 -21.98
C ALA A 765 13.59 -31.55 -22.34
N VAL A 766 13.40 -32.39 -21.32
CA VAL A 766 13.19 -33.83 -21.46
C VAL A 766 11.72 -34.10 -21.14
N CYS A 767 11.01 -34.71 -22.09
CA CYS A 767 9.68 -35.27 -21.84
C CYS A 767 9.81 -36.43 -20.86
N LEU A 768 9.03 -36.39 -19.78
CA LEU A 768 9.05 -37.45 -18.75
C LEU A 768 8.05 -38.58 -19.06
N GLY A 769 7.25 -38.43 -20.11
CA GLY A 769 6.28 -39.42 -20.59
C GLY A 769 5.47 -38.87 -21.77
N ASP A 770 4.50 -39.65 -22.21
CA ASP A 770 3.63 -39.34 -23.35
C ASP A 770 2.58 -38.28 -23.01
N ALA A 771 2.14 -37.55 -24.03
CA ALA A 771 1.11 -36.54 -23.87
C ALA A 771 -0.26 -37.16 -23.50
N GLN A 772 -0.89 -36.64 -22.45
CA GLN A 772 -2.09 -37.18 -21.83
C GLN A 772 -3.33 -36.34 -22.12
N ARG A 773 -4.48 -37.00 -22.27
CA ARG A 773 -5.79 -36.34 -22.47
C ARG A 773 -6.50 -36.10 -21.15
N TRP A 774 -7.17 -34.96 -21.04
CA TRP A 774 -7.93 -34.58 -19.87
C TRP A 774 -9.28 -33.96 -20.25
N SER A 775 -10.31 -34.28 -19.46
CA SER A 775 -11.62 -33.62 -19.56
C SER A 775 -11.60 -32.18 -19.04
N HIS A 776 -10.63 -31.85 -18.19
CA HIS A 776 -10.42 -30.53 -17.61
C HIS A 776 -8.94 -30.30 -17.32
N ASP A 777 -8.53 -29.03 -17.28
CA ASP A 777 -7.15 -28.62 -17.01
C ASP A 777 -6.64 -29.19 -15.67
N PRO A 778 -5.63 -30.10 -15.68
CA PRO A 778 -5.06 -30.70 -14.47
C PRO A 778 -4.13 -29.73 -13.71
N ARG A 779 -3.89 -28.50 -14.17
CA ARG A 779 -3.15 -27.44 -13.45
C ARG A 779 -1.86 -27.96 -12.80
N ASN A 780 -1.63 -27.63 -11.52
CA ASN A 780 -0.46 -27.97 -10.73
C ASN A 780 -0.61 -29.27 -9.91
N HIS A 781 -1.63 -30.13 -10.17
CA HIS A 781 -1.79 -31.39 -9.41
C HIS A 781 -0.54 -32.29 -9.56
N ARG A 782 -0.27 -33.12 -8.54
CA ARG A 782 0.80 -34.11 -8.60
C ARG A 782 0.74 -34.97 -9.88
N PRO A 783 1.88 -35.38 -10.46
CA PRO A 783 1.89 -36.23 -11.63
C PRO A 783 1.19 -37.56 -11.36
N GLN A 784 0.33 -37.99 -12.27
CA GLN A 784 -0.22 -39.35 -12.24
C GLN A 784 0.75 -40.33 -12.91
N GLU A 785 0.74 -41.60 -12.51
CA GLU A 785 1.63 -42.63 -13.10
C GLU A 785 1.51 -42.69 -14.63
N ARG A 786 0.29 -42.54 -15.17
CA ARG A 786 0.04 -42.48 -16.62
C ARG A 786 0.79 -41.38 -17.36
N GLU A 787 1.11 -40.25 -16.69
CA GLU A 787 1.88 -39.15 -17.28
C GLU A 787 3.37 -39.46 -17.42
N ARG A 788 3.84 -40.56 -16.82
CA ARG A 788 5.23 -41.05 -16.89
C ARG A 788 5.41 -42.26 -17.80
N HIS A 789 4.34 -42.72 -18.42
CA HIS A 789 4.42 -43.80 -19.41
C HIS A 789 4.98 -43.21 -20.71
N GLY A 790 6.07 -43.76 -21.23
CA GLY A 790 6.72 -43.33 -22.47
C GLY A 790 8.24 -43.18 -22.34
N ASP A 791 8.94 -43.18 -23.46
CA ASP A 791 10.40 -42.99 -23.49
C ASP A 791 10.78 -41.52 -23.28
N ALA A 792 11.90 -41.30 -22.57
CA ALA A 792 12.41 -39.96 -22.33
C ALA A 792 12.95 -39.34 -23.64
N GLN A 793 12.22 -38.37 -24.19
CA GLN A 793 12.61 -37.67 -25.43
C GLN A 793 13.10 -36.25 -25.15
N LYS A 794 14.22 -35.86 -25.75
CA LYS A 794 14.71 -34.47 -25.75
C LYS A 794 14.00 -33.62 -26.79
N ILE A 795 13.56 -32.44 -26.38
CA ILE A 795 12.73 -31.52 -27.16
C ILE A 795 13.22 -30.08 -26.98
N GLU A 796 13.16 -29.29 -28.06
CA GLU A 796 13.36 -27.84 -28.01
C GLU A 796 12.02 -27.11 -28.00
N LEU A 797 11.80 -26.27 -26.99
CA LEU A 797 10.58 -25.49 -26.79
C LEU A 797 10.84 -24.04 -27.22
N HIS A 798 10.14 -23.57 -28.25
CA HIS A 798 10.28 -22.22 -28.79
C HIS A 798 9.16 -21.32 -28.25
N PHE A 799 9.54 -20.27 -27.54
CA PHE A 799 8.65 -19.26 -26.99
C PHE A 799 8.79 -17.98 -27.81
N MET A 800 7.76 -17.63 -28.59
CA MET A 800 7.78 -16.45 -29.47
C MET A 800 6.65 -15.47 -29.12
N GLY A 801 6.90 -14.18 -29.31
CA GLY A 801 5.88 -13.14 -29.12
C GLY A 801 5.33 -13.14 -27.69
N SER A 802 4.01 -13.24 -27.51
CA SER A 802 3.40 -13.16 -26.17
C SER A 802 3.73 -14.34 -25.24
N CYS A 803 4.33 -15.42 -25.76
CA CYS A 803 4.82 -16.55 -24.97
C CYS A 803 6.08 -16.22 -24.17
N VAL A 804 6.77 -15.10 -24.45
CA VAL A 804 7.97 -14.71 -23.69
C VAL A 804 7.70 -14.41 -22.21
N ARG A 805 6.42 -14.14 -21.86
CA ARG A 805 5.95 -13.95 -20.47
C ARG A 805 6.34 -15.07 -19.51
N TRP A 806 6.61 -16.28 -20.01
CA TRP A 806 6.99 -17.43 -19.18
C TRP A 806 8.46 -17.44 -18.77
N PHE A 807 9.31 -16.60 -19.40
CA PHE A 807 10.74 -16.52 -19.11
C PHE A 807 11.13 -16.38 -17.62
N PRO A 808 10.48 -15.51 -16.80
CA PRO A 808 10.91 -15.27 -15.42
C PRO A 808 10.56 -16.41 -14.44
N VAL A 809 9.65 -17.33 -14.82
CA VAL A 809 9.17 -18.44 -13.95
C VAL A 809 9.68 -19.82 -14.39
N LEU A 810 10.35 -19.89 -15.54
CA LEU A 810 10.99 -21.11 -16.03
C LEU A 810 12.44 -21.19 -15.54
N HIS A 811 12.76 -22.25 -14.82
CA HIS A 811 14.08 -22.47 -14.21
C HIS A 811 14.60 -23.87 -14.58
N PRO A 812 15.86 -23.99 -15.03
CA PRO A 812 16.49 -25.30 -15.24
C PRO A 812 16.43 -26.17 -13.98
N GLY A 813 16.23 -27.47 -14.15
CA GLY A 813 16.04 -28.43 -13.06
C GLY A 813 14.59 -28.61 -12.62
N CYS A 814 13.70 -27.65 -12.88
CA CYS A 814 12.29 -27.75 -12.50
C CYS A 814 11.47 -28.62 -13.47
N VAL A 815 10.43 -29.24 -12.93
CA VAL A 815 9.44 -30.02 -13.68
C VAL A 815 8.19 -29.16 -13.93
N TYR A 816 7.70 -29.19 -15.16
CA TYR A 816 6.56 -28.43 -15.62
C TYR A 816 5.56 -29.34 -16.34
N ARG A 817 4.29 -28.99 -16.24
CA ARG A 817 3.21 -29.53 -17.07
C ARG A 817 2.82 -28.49 -18.09
N LEU A 818 3.08 -28.77 -19.37
CA LEU A 818 2.63 -27.96 -20.50
C LEU A 818 1.22 -28.39 -20.90
N ILE A 819 0.30 -27.44 -21.09
CA ILE A 819 -1.11 -27.72 -21.35
C ILE A 819 -1.59 -26.99 -22.61
N ALA A 820 -2.02 -27.76 -23.60
CA ALA A 820 -2.74 -27.29 -24.77
C ALA A 820 -4.25 -27.32 -24.52
N ARG A 821 -4.87 -26.13 -24.46
CA ARG A 821 -6.30 -25.97 -24.14
C ARG A 821 -7.17 -26.14 -25.38
N ASN A 822 -8.42 -26.55 -25.15
CA ASN A 822 -9.49 -26.65 -26.16
C ASN A 822 -9.14 -27.62 -27.30
N THR A 823 -8.45 -28.71 -26.99
CA THR A 823 -8.07 -29.74 -27.97
C THR A 823 -7.96 -31.10 -27.29
N GLU A 824 -8.31 -32.16 -28.01
CA GLU A 824 -8.07 -33.57 -27.64
C GLU A 824 -6.98 -34.20 -28.53
N ASP A 825 -6.49 -33.43 -29.51
CA ASP A 825 -5.46 -33.84 -30.43
C ASP A 825 -4.08 -33.79 -29.75
N VAL A 826 -3.60 -34.99 -29.40
CA VAL A 826 -2.30 -35.22 -28.76
C VAL A 826 -1.14 -34.85 -29.70
N SER A 827 -1.37 -34.85 -31.02
CA SER A 827 -0.34 -34.52 -32.02
C SER A 827 0.11 -33.07 -31.92
N VAL A 828 -0.69 -32.18 -31.32
CA VAL A 828 -0.36 -30.78 -31.08
C VAL A 828 0.86 -30.60 -30.16
N LEU A 829 1.12 -31.56 -29.25
CA LEU A 829 2.29 -31.57 -28.37
C LEU A 829 3.41 -32.47 -28.89
N LYS A 830 3.26 -33.11 -30.06
CA LYS A 830 4.33 -33.84 -30.72
C LYS A 830 5.26 -32.86 -31.42
N ALA A 831 6.53 -32.89 -31.04
CA ALA A 831 7.55 -32.07 -31.66
C ALA A 831 7.76 -32.49 -33.13
N LYS A 832 7.79 -31.51 -34.04
CA LYS A 832 7.94 -31.75 -35.48
C LYS A 832 9.42 -31.71 -35.83
N GLY A 833 9.88 -32.66 -36.64
CA GLY A 833 11.21 -32.58 -37.25
C GLY A 833 11.26 -31.42 -38.24
N VAL A 834 12.25 -30.54 -38.13
CA VAL A 834 12.47 -29.47 -39.10
C VAL A 834 13.14 -30.08 -40.33
N SER A 835 12.48 -30.04 -41.49
CA SER A 835 13.10 -30.44 -42.76
C SER A 835 14.09 -29.37 -43.19
N ALA A 836 15.37 -29.70 -43.21
CA ALA A 836 16.44 -28.79 -43.60
C ALA A 836 16.35 -28.48 -45.10
N LYS A 837 16.17 -27.20 -45.46
CA LYS A 837 16.49 -26.71 -46.80
C LYS A 837 17.94 -26.20 -46.78
N GLY A 838 18.79 -26.75 -47.66
CA GLY A 838 20.10 -26.17 -47.97
C GLY A 838 21.34 -26.88 -47.43
N GLY A 839 21.44 -28.22 -47.57
CA GLY A 839 22.73 -28.92 -47.57
C GLY A 839 23.56 -28.94 -46.28
N VAL A 840 23.01 -28.47 -45.15
CA VAL A 840 23.65 -28.60 -43.83
C VAL A 840 23.00 -29.74 -43.06
N THR A 841 23.78 -30.76 -42.70
CA THR A 841 23.37 -31.83 -41.78
C THR A 841 23.27 -31.28 -40.36
N GLN A 842 22.11 -30.68 -40.00
CA GLN A 842 21.77 -30.46 -38.60
C GLN A 842 21.25 -31.78 -37.99
N LEU A 843 21.81 -32.15 -36.84
CA LEU A 843 21.16 -33.06 -35.88
C LEU A 843 19.91 -32.36 -35.35
N SER A 844 18.82 -32.37 -36.14
CA SER A 844 17.58 -31.66 -35.83
C SER A 844 16.93 -32.26 -34.58
N SER A 845 17.15 -31.64 -33.42
CA SER A 845 16.35 -31.96 -32.24
C SER A 845 14.89 -31.62 -32.55
N PRO A 846 13.93 -32.47 -32.13
CA PRO A 846 12.53 -32.23 -32.43
C PRO A 846 12.09 -30.95 -31.70
N ALA A 847 11.47 -30.02 -32.43
CA ALA A 847 11.12 -28.69 -31.93
C ALA A 847 9.60 -28.50 -31.81
N LEU A 848 9.18 -27.73 -30.80
CA LEU A 848 7.79 -27.40 -30.51
C LEU A 848 7.62 -25.89 -30.31
N LEU A 849 6.81 -25.27 -31.17
CA LEU A 849 6.46 -23.85 -31.07
C LEU A 849 5.25 -23.66 -30.16
N LEU A 850 5.45 -22.97 -29.03
CA LEU A 850 4.38 -22.74 -28.06
C LEU A 850 3.36 -21.72 -28.58
N GLN A 851 2.09 -22.04 -28.34
CA GLN A 851 0.96 -21.19 -28.72
C GLN A 851 0.52 -20.29 -27.56
N GLN A 852 -0.03 -19.12 -27.89
CA GLN A 852 -0.34 -18.07 -26.91
C GLN A 852 -1.35 -18.51 -25.84
N GLN A 853 -2.27 -19.42 -26.20
CA GLN A 853 -3.34 -19.96 -25.36
C GLN A 853 -2.90 -21.11 -24.44
N TRP A 854 -1.68 -21.65 -24.62
CA TRP A 854 -1.15 -22.73 -23.79
C TRP A 854 -0.75 -22.24 -22.40
N ARG A 855 -0.78 -23.15 -21.43
CA ARG A 855 -0.45 -22.90 -20.02
C ARG A 855 0.70 -23.77 -19.56
N ILE A 856 1.46 -23.26 -18.60
CA ILE A 856 2.58 -23.99 -17.98
C ILE A 856 2.38 -23.99 -16.47
N HIS A 857 2.37 -25.18 -15.89
CA HIS A 857 2.18 -25.39 -14.46
C HIS A 857 3.43 -25.99 -13.83
N THR A 858 4.02 -25.32 -12.83
CA THR A 858 5.11 -25.89 -12.03
C THR A 858 4.59 -27.07 -11.21
N ILE A 859 5.34 -28.16 -11.19
CA ILE A 859 5.04 -29.34 -10.38
C ILE A 859 6.02 -29.38 -9.20
N THR A 860 5.50 -29.32 -7.98
CA THR A 860 6.25 -29.51 -6.75
C THR A 860 6.35 -30.99 -6.46
N GLU A 861 7.47 -31.61 -6.84
CA GLU A 861 7.73 -33.02 -6.55
C GLU A 861 9.09 -33.20 -5.85
N GLU A 862 9.12 -34.08 -4.86
CA GLU A 862 10.34 -34.65 -4.31
C GLU A 862 10.72 -35.88 -5.12
N LEU A 863 11.49 -35.68 -6.17
CA LEU A 863 12.15 -36.80 -6.83
C LEU A 863 13.38 -37.20 -5.99
N PRO A 864 13.47 -38.45 -5.52
CA PRO A 864 14.69 -38.98 -4.93
C PRO A 864 15.79 -39.04 -6.00
N ASP A 865 16.99 -38.61 -5.62
CA ASP A 865 18.28 -38.72 -6.32
C ASP A 865 18.26 -38.95 -7.84
N THR A 866 18.57 -37.91 -8.60
CA THR A 866 19.20 -38.08 -9.92
C THR A 866 20.02 -36.85 -10.29
N GLN A 867 21.27 -36.80 -9.81
CA GLN A 867 22.29 -35.81 -10.15
C GLN A 867 22.72 -35.81 -11.64
N SER A 868 21.94 -36.38 -12.58
CA SER A 868 22.46 -36.78 -13.90
C SER A 868 21.95 -35.97 -15.11
N GLY A 869 21.27 -34.84 -14.93
CA GLY A 869 20.65 -34.12 -16.07
C GLY A 869 21.05 -32.66 -16.30
N VAL A 870 21.34 -31.90 -15.23
CA VAL A 870 21.68 -30.47 -15.35
C VAL A 870 23.21 -30.34 -15.30
N PRO A 871 23.86 -29.78 -16.33
CA PRO A 871 25.30 -29.59 -16.31
C PRO A 871 25.68 -28.69 -15.13
N ALA A 872 26.54 -29.19 -14.24
CA ALA A 872 27.02 -28.45 -13.08
C ALA A 872 27.64 -27.12 -13.54
N LEU A 873 27.21 -26.02 -12.94
CA LEU A 873 27.79 -24.71 -13.20
C LEU A 873 29.26 -24.71 -12.76
N MET A 874 30.13 -24.18 -13.60
CA MET A 874 31.54 -24.00 -13.24
C MET A 874 31.68 -22.88 -12.21
N SER A 875 32.71 -22.93 -11.36
CA SER A 875 33.14 -21.74 -10.62
C SER A 875 33.90 -20.79 -11.55
N VAL A 876 33.96 -19.50 -11.20
CA VAL A 876 34.76 -18.52 -11.95
C VAL A 876 36.23 -18.97 -12.02
N SER A 877 36.74 -19.54 -10.93
CA SER A 877 38.09 -20.10 -10.83
C SER A 877 38.35 -21.19 -11.86
N ALA A 878 37.38 -22.08 -12.09
CA ALA A 878 37.48 -23.15 -13.07
C ALA A 878 37.48 -22.60 -14.51
N VAL A 879 36.70 -21.56 -14.79
CA VAL A 879 36.68 -20.90 -16.11
C VAL A 879 38.02 -20.20 -16.42
N LEU A 880 38.65 -19.60 -15.41
CA LEU A 880 39.94 -18.92 -15.54
C LEU A 880 41.08 -19.90 -15.84
N HIS A 881 41.19 -20.97 -15.04
CA HIS A 881 42.40 -21.82 -15.00
C HIS A 881 42.30 -23.13 -15.79
N SER A 882 41.12 -23.54 -16.24
CA SER A 882 40.99 -24.80 -16.98
C SER A 882 41.55 -24.69 -18.40
N SER A 883 42.58 -25.48 -18.68
CA SER A 883 43.17 -25.64 -20.01
C SER A 883 42.28 -26.45 -20.97
N SER A 884 41.30 -27.18 -20.43
CA SER A 884 40.32 -27.98 -21.17
C SER A 884 38.93 -27.35 -21.20
N ALA A 885 38.78 -26.08 -20.76
CA ALA A 885 37.49 -25.41 -20.77
C ALA A 885 36.94 -25.27 -22.20
N PRO A 886 35.66 -25.59 -22.43
CA PRO A 886 35.01 -25.39 -23.72
C PRO A 886 34.96 -23.91 -24.09
N GLU A 887 34.77 -23.62 -25.39
CA GLU A 887 34.61 -22.24 -25.86
C GLU A 887 33.34 -21.58 -25.32
N ILE A 888 32.29 -22.36 -25.08
CA ILE A 888 31.04 -21.90 -24.45
C ILE A 888 31.00 -22.44 -23.02
N VAL A 889 30.96 -21.54 -22.04
CA VAL A 889 30.98 -21.87 -20.61
C VAL A 889 29.73 -21.37 -19.90
N SER A 890 29.39 -22.00 -18.78
CA SER A 890 28.35 -21.53 -17.85
C SER A 890 28.91 -21.60 -16.43
N PHE A 891 28.73 -20.53 -15.65
CA PHE A 891 29.29 -20.40 -14.32
C PHE A 891 28.42 -19.54 -13.40
N CYS A 892 28.66 -19.60 -12.10
CA CYS A 892 28.05 -18.70 -11.12
C CYS A 892 29.10 -17.82 -10.42
N GLY A 893 28.67 -16.68 -9.88
CA GLY A 893 29.54 -15.79 -9.11
C GLY A 893 28.82 -14.53 -8.63
N ILE A 894 29.55 -13.64 -7.97
CA ILE A 894 29.03 -12.40 -7.39
C ILE A 894 29.47 -11.20 -8.23
N ILE A 895 28.55 -10.33 -8.63
CA ILE A 895 28.90 -9.09 -9.33
C ILE A 895 29.63 -8.17 -8.35
N THR A 896 30.87 -7.79 -8.66
CA THR A 896 31.64 -6.81 -7.87
C THR A 896 31.60 -5.43 -8.49
N GLN A 897 31.53 -5.35 -9.82
CA GLN A 897 31.47 -4.10 -10.55
C GLN A 897 30.57 -4.23 -11.77
N ARG A 898 29.83 -3.16 -12.08
CA ARG A 898 29.11 -2.98 -13.34
C ARG A 898 29.51 -1.66 -13.96
N ILE A 899 29.88 -1.69 -15.24
CA ILE A 899 30.24 -0.51 -16.02
C ILE A 899 29.40 -0.48 -17.29
N THR A 900 28.82 0.68 -17.60
CA THR A 900 28.17 0.93 -18.88
C THR A 900 29.21 1.36 -19.91
N LEU A 901 29.27 0.67 -21.04
CA LEU A 901 30.22 0.96 -22.12
C LEU A 901 29.63 2.01 -23.06
N LYS A 902 30.44 2.99 -23.47
CA LYS A 902 30.08 3.96 -24.52
C LYS A 902 30.50 3.39 -25.87
N GLU A 903 29.72 3.62 -26.93
CA GLU A 903 30.14 3.27 -28.29
C GLU A 903 31.26 4.20 -28.77
N ASP A 904 32.26 3.61 -29.45
CA ASP A 904 33.36 4.31 -30.13
C ASP A 904 32.94 4.90 -31.49
N ASN A 905 31.74 4.57 -31.99
CA ASN A 905 31.27 5.04 -33.29
C ASN A 905 30.50 6.35 -33.13
N GLY A 906 30.93 7.41 -33.83
CA GLY A 906 30.41 8.79 -33.78
C GLY A 906 28.93 9.02 -34.10
N THR A 907 28.05 8.04 -33.94
CA THR A 907 26.60 8.18 -33.97
C THR A 907 26.10 8.59 -32.59
N LYS A 908 25.37 9.71 -32.51
CA LYS A 908 24.83 10.24 -31.25
C LYS A 908 23.90 9.19 -30.61
N PRO A 909 24.08 8.81 -29.33
CA PRO A 909 23.11 7.97 -28.65
C PRO A 909 21.80 8.74 -28.51
N LYS A 910 20.71 8.19 -29.06
CA LYS A 910 19.34 8.67 -28.84
C LYS A 910 18.84 8.07 -27.52
N ILE A 911 19.15 8.72 -26.40
CA ILE A 911 18.31 8.56 -25.22
C ILE A 911 17.16 9.54 -25.43
N GLN A 912 16.03 9.04 -25.96
CA GLN A 912 14.84 9.88 -26.12
C GLN A 912 14.18 10.03 -24.75
N SER A 913 14.14 11.29 -24.29
CA SER A 913 13.31 11.72 -23.18
C SER A 913 11.85 11.56 -23.58
N LEU A 914 11.11 10.81 -22.76
CA LEU A 914 9.68 10.66 -22.90
C LEU A 914 9.00 11.35 -21.71
N THR A 915 8.76 12.65 -21.87
CA THR A 915 7.83 13.43 -21.05
C THR A 915 6.76 14.02 -21.96
N ALA A 916 5.84 13.18 -22.42
CA ALA A 916 4.43 13.42 -22.64
C ALA A 916 3.87 12.33 -23.57
N ALA A 917 3.18 11.36 -22.97
CA ALA A 917 2.32 10.38 -23.64
C ALA A 917 3.04 9.32 -24.52
N GLU A 918 3.85 8.43 -23.94
CA GLU A 918 4.80 7.70 -24.78
C GLU A 918 4.87 6.19 -24.51
N ASP A 919 4.39 5.48 -25.53
CA ASP A 919 4.60 4.08 -25.82
C ASP A 919 6.08 3.72 -25.99
N ALA A 920 6.37 2.45 -25.74
CA ALA A 920 7.67 1.81 -25.74
C ALA A 920 8.63 2.26 -26.86
N SER A 921 9.78 2.81 -26.48
CA SER A 921 10.99 2.78 -27.31
C SER A 921 12.19 2.43 -26.43
N ALA A 922 12.93 1.42 -26.89
CA ALA A 922 13.96 0.72 -26.14
C ALA A 922 15.14 1.64 -25.75
N GLU A 923 15.80 1.31 -24.62
CA GLU A 923 17.20 1.67 -24.40
C GLU A 923 18.02 0.99 -25.51
N GLN A 924 18.12 1.64 -26.68
CA GLN A 924 18.91 1.13 -27.79
C GLN A 924 20.40 1.21 -27.42
N ASP A 925 21.14 0.16 -27.74
CA ASP A 925 22.61 0.08 -27.67
C ASP A 925 23.25 0.08 -26.25
N LEU A 926 22.55 -0.45 -25.24
CA LEU A 926 23.15 -0.63 -23.91
C LEU A 926 24.09 -1.86 -23.88
N ARG A 927 25.40 -1.62 -23.82
CA ARG A 927 26.40 -2.66 -23.53
C ARG A 927 26.98 -2.46 -22.14
N VAL A 928 27.12 -3.55 -21.39
CA VAL A 928 27.62 -3.52 -20.01
C VAL A 928 28.77 -4.50 -19.83
N ARG A 929 29.76 -4.09 -19.03
CA ARG A 929 30.79 -4.99 -18.50
C ARG A 929 30.48 -5.30 -17.05
N LEU A 930 30.30 -6.57 -16.75
CA LEU A 930 30.16 -7.09 -15.39
C LEU A 930 31.50 -7.71 -14.97
N THR A 931 32.03 -7.31 -13.83
CA THR A 931 33.15 -8.00 -13.21
C THR A 931 32.58 -8.97 -12.19
N VAL A 932 32.67 -10.27 -12.47
CA VAL A 932 32.08 -11.34 -11.67
C VAL A 932 33.18 -12.03 -10.89
N GLN A 933 33.04 -12.09 -9.57
CA GLN A 933 33.97 -12.74 -8.65
C GLN A 933 33.48 -14.15 -8.30
N ASP A 934 34.42 -15.05 -8.09
CA ASP A 934 34.17 -16.36 -7.50
C ASP A 934 33.60 -16.22 -6.07
N ALA A 935 32.59 -17.03 -5.74
CA ALA A 935 31.96 -17.02 -4.43
C ALA A 935 32.87 -17.61 -3.33
N ASP A 936 33.65 -18.64 -3.67
CA ASP A 936 34.49 -19.38 -2.74
C ASP A 936 35.95 -18.89 -2.73
N CYS A 937 36.38 -18.25 -3.82
CA CYS A 937 37.76 -17.75 -3.98
C CYS A 937 37.82 -16.23 -4.23
N PRO A 938 37.76 -15.39 -3.18
CA PRO A 938 37.85 -13.95 -3.31
C PRO A 938 39.10 -13.48 -4.07
N GLY A 939 38.91 -12.63 -5.08
CA GLY A 939 39.98 -12.12 -5.94
C GLY A 939 40.11 -12.80 -7.31
N HIS A 940 39.55 -14.00 -7.49
CA HIS A 940 39.33 -14.58 -8.81
C HIS A 940 38.14 -13.88 -9.47
N VAL A 941 38.44 -13.04 -10.47
CA VAL A 941 37.42 -12.27 -11.18
C VAL A 941 37.52 -12.51 -12.68
N ILE A 942 36.37 -12.47 -13.33
CA ILE A 942 36.26 -12.52 -14.78
C ILE A 942 35.41 -11.35 -15.27
N ASP A 943 35.85 -10.70 -16.34
CA ASP A 943 35.07 -9.68 -17.02
C ASP A 943 34.11 -10.35 -18.02
N VAL A 944 32.82 -10.04 -17.90
CA VAL A 944 31.74 -10.51 -18.76
C VAL A 944 31.14 -9.32 -19.50
N TYR A 945 31.31 -9.30 -20.81
CA TYR A 945 30.74 -8.29 -21.69
C TYR A 945 29.36 -8.75 -22.13
N VAL A 946 28.32 -8.06 -21.66
CA VAL A 946 26.92 -8.36 -21.94
C VAL A 946 26.34 -7.29 -22.87
N ASP A 947 25.75 -7.73 -23.98
CA ASP A 947 24.99 -6.88 -24.88
C ASP A 947 23.50 -6.97 -24.54
N LEU A 948 22.94 -5.85 -24.06
CA LEU A 948 21.52 -5.74 -23.70
C LEU A 948 20.70 -5.10 -24.83
N SER A 949 21.31 -4.80 -25.99
CA SER A 949 20.61 -4.16 -27.12
C SER A 949 19.65 -5.13 -27.85
N CYS A 950 19.90 -6.44 -27.78
CA CYS A 950 19.20 -7.45 -28.59
C CYS A 950 18.02 -8.12 -27.85
N GLY A 951 17.65 -7.68 -26.65
CA GLY A 951 16.64 -8.34 -25.81
C GLY A 951 16.10 -7.46 -24.68
N PRO A 952 15.16 -7.97 -23.85
CA PRO A 952 14.65 -7.25 -22.71
C PRO A 952 15.74 -7.05 -21.65
N TYR A 953 15.73 -5.87 -21.04
CA TYR A 953 16.68 -5.51 -19.98
C TYR A 953 16.56 -6.45 -18.77
N THR A 954 17.67 -7.06 -18.37
CA THR A 954 17.75 -7.97 -17.22
C THR A 954 17.89 -7.19 -15.90
N LEU A 955 16.94 -7.36 -14.99
CA LEU A 955 16.91 -6.69 -13.69
C LEU A 955 17.94 -7.27 -12.71
N GLY A 956 18.41 -6.44 -11.77
CA GLY A 956 19.25 -6.89 -10.65
C GLY A 956 20.71 -7.20 -10.99
N LEU A 957 21.18 -6.84 -12.18
CA LEU A 957 22.60 -6.88 -12.54
C LEU A 957 23.36 -5.76 -11.81
N ILE A 958 23.50 -5.86 -10.50
CA ILE A 958 24.06 -4.82 -9.64
C ILE A 958 25.13 -5.40 -8.74
N ALA A 959 26.07 -4.56 -8.30
CA ALA A 959 27.12 -4.99 -7.37
C ALA A 959 26.51 -5.61 -6.10
N GLY A 960 27.09 -6.74 -5.68
CA GLY A 960 26.63 -7.62 -4.61
C GLY A 960 25.72 -8.76 -5.07
N ALA A 961 25.01 -8.65 -6.20
CA ALA A 961 24.09 -9.70 -6.64
C ALA A 961 24.84 -10.98 -7.03
N MET A 962 24.34 -12.14 -6.57
CA MET A 962 24.80 -13.44 -7.06
C MET A 962 24.09 -13.75 -8.37
N VAL A 963 24.86 -14.14 -9.37
CA VAL A 963 24.35 -14.41 -10.72
C VAL A 963 24.79 -15.78 -11.22
N SER A 964 23.91 -16.42 -11.97
CA SER A 964 24.26 -17.51 -12.87
C SER A 964 24.35 -16.98 -14.30
N VAL A 965 25.46 -17.28 -14.96
CA VAL A 965 25.79 -16.86 -16.31
C VAL A 965 25.85 -18.11 -17.18
N HIS A 966 24.93 -18.25 -18.11
CA HIS A 966 24.81 -19.41 -18.98
C HIS A 966 25.22 -19.09 -20.42
N HIS A 967 25.87 -20.07 -21.06
CA HIS A 967 26.20 -20.08 -22.49
C HIS A 967 26.95 -18.84 -23.00
N VAL A 968 27.98 -18.40 -22.28
CA VAL A 968 28.84 -17.27 -22.70
C VAL A 968 30.10 -17.78 -23.39
N GLN A 969 30.60 -17.01 -24.35
CA GLN A 969 31.82 -17.35 -25.06
C GLN A 969 33.04 -16.95 -24.25
N ARG A 970 33.88 -17.92 -23.89
CA ARG A 970 35.20 -17.72 -23.26
C ARG A 970 36.21 -17.30 -24.34
N ARG A 971 36.91 -16.20 -24.09
CA ARG A 971 37.97 -15.67 -24.96
C ARG A 971 39.24 -15.43 -24.14
N VAL A 972 40.38 -15.54 -24.82
CA VAL A 972 41.69 -15.20 -24.27
C VAL A 972 42.24 -14.04 -25.08
N SER A 973 42.52 -12.93 -24.40
CA SER A 973 43.09 -11.73 -25.03
C SER A 973 44.54 -11.93 -25.47
N LYS A 974 45.07 -11.00 -26.27
CA LYS A 974 46.49 -10.99 -26.70
C LYS A 974 47.50 -10.92 -25.53
N VAL A 975 47.04 -10.45 -24.36
CA VAL A 975 47.83 -10.38 -23.11
C VAL A 975 47.51 -11.54 -22.15
N CYS A 976 46.90 -12.61 -22.66
CA CYS A 976 46.54 -13.83 -21.93
C CYS A 976 45.49 -13.66 -20.82
N ASN A 977 44.77 -12.54 -20.75
CA ASN A 977 43.61 -12.42 -19.85
C ASN A 977 42.41 -13.17 -20.41
N VAL A 978 41.74 -13.96 -19.58
CA VAL A 978 40.50 -14.66 -19.89
C VAL A 978 39.31 -13.73 -19.61
N TYR A 979 38.39 -13.63 -20.56
CA TYR A 979 37.14 -12.87 -20.42
C TYR A 979 36.00 -13.59 -21.13
N CYS A 980 34.76 -13.23 -20.80
CA CYS A 980 33.57 -13.78 -21.42
C CYS A 980 32.79 -12.72 -22.20
N ARG A 981 32.16 -13.13 -23.30
CA ARG A 981 31.24 -12.29 -24.08
C ARG A 981 29.89 -12.99 -24.23
N SER A 982 28.80 -12.23 -24.13
CA SER A 982 27.46 -12.72 -24.40
C SER A 982 27.27 -13.07 -25.88
N LEU A 983 26.59 -14.18 -26.11
CA LEU A 983 26.04 -14.65 -27.38
C LEU A 983 24.51 -14.46 -27.36
N PRO A 984 23.80 -14.56 -28.50
CA PRO A 984 22.34 -14.55 -28.51
C PRO A 984 21.70 -15.66 -27.65
N ILE A 985 22.40 -16.78 -27.46
CA ILE A 985 21.94 -17.89 -26.60
C ILE A 985 22.26 -17.67 -25.11
N SER A 986 23.04 -16.65 -24.76
CA SER A 986 23.46 -16.41 -23.38
C SER A 986 22.30 -15.96 -22.50
N CYS A 987 22.30 -16.40 -21.26
CA CYS A 987 21.30 -16.03 -20.27
C CYS A 987 22.00 -15.64 -18.97
N VAL A 988 21.69 -14.47 -18.43
CA VAL A 988 22.17 -14.04 -17.11
C VAL A 988 20.97 -13.92 -16.20
N SER A 989 21.01 -14.61 -15.07
CA SER A 989 19.94 -14.56 -14.06
C SER A 989 20.50 -14.31 -12.68
N VAL A 990 19.80 -13.48 -11.90
CA VAL A 990 20.11 -13.26 -10.49
C VAL A 990 19.53 -14.40 -9.68
N THR A 991 20.36 -15.07 -8.88
CA THR A 991 19.97 -16.22 -8.06
C THR A 991 19.77 -15.86 -6.60
N ASP A 992 20.60 -14.93 -6.09
CA ASP A 992 20.49 -14.44 -4.71
C ASP A 992 20.81 -12.94 -4.63
N LEU A 993 20.10 -12.27 -3.73
CA LEU A 993 20.30 -10.88 -3.37
C LEU A 993 20.99 -10.87 -2.00
N THR A 994 22.31 -11.01 -2.00
CA THR A 994 23.14 -10.96 -0.77
C THR A 994 22.91 -9.68 0.07
N SER A 995 22.33 -8.60 -0.51
CA SER A 995 21.95 -7.40 0.23
C SER A 995 20.58 -7.45 0.93
N VAL A 996 19.70 -8.43 0.62
CA VAL A 996 18.36 -8.55 1.23
C VAL A 996 18.38 -9.57 2.38
N CYS A 997 19.21 -10.60 2.30
CA CYS A 997 19.31 -11.65 3.34
C CYS A 997 20.42 -11.42 4.39
N SER A 998 21.17 -10.32 4.31
CA SER A 998 22.17 -9.97 5.33
C SER A 998 21.48 -9.53 6.63
N ARG A 999 21.03 -10.49 7.43
CA ARG A 999 20.64 -10.32 8.84
C ARG A 999 21.83 -9.95 9.75
N SER A 1000 23.01 -9.73 9.18
CA SER A 1000 24.19 -9.38 9.92
C SER A 1000 25.02 -8.39 9.12
N GLY A 1001 25.20 -7.19 9.67
CA GLY A 1001 26.13 -6.18 9.18
C GLY A 1001 27.59 -6.59 9.39
N VAL A 1002 27.94 -7.85 9.05
CA VAL A 1002 29.32 -8.31 9.08
C VAL A 1002 30.04 -7.60 7.94
N ALA A 1003 30.90 -6.65 8.29
CA ALA A 1003 31.84 -6.06 7.35
C ALA A 1003 32.59 -7.20 6.63
N PRO A 1004 32.87 -7.07 5.32
CA PRO A 1004 33.65 -8.07 4.60
C PRO A 1004 34.95 -8.34 5.37
N SER A 1005 35.24 -9.61 5.64
CA SER A 1005 36.45 -10.03 6.34
C SER A 1005 37.68 -9.45 5.64
N PRO A 1006 38.65 -8.89 6.38
CA PRO A 1006 39.83 -8.29 5.77
C PRO A 1006 40.61 -9.33 4.94
N PRO A 1007 41.26 -8.93 3.83
CA PRO A 1007 42.11 -9.83 3.06
C PRO A 1007 43.19 -10.46 3.97
N PRO A 1008 43.57 -11.73 3.74
CA PRO A 1008 44.51 -12.44 4.60
C PRO A 1008 45.89 -11.77 4.60
N MET A 1009 46.60 -11.85 5.72
CA MET A 1009 48.01 -11.48 5.79
C MET A 1009 48.84 -12.56 5.07
N MET A 1010 49.78 -12.16 4.22
CA MET A 1010 50.56 -13.10 3.40
C MET A 1010 52.02 -12.66 3.24
N LEU A 1011 52.92 -13.64 3.16
CA LEU A 1011 54.34 -13.43 2.85
C LEU A 1011 54.57 -13.38 1.33
N LEU A 1012 55.46 -12.51 0.85
CA LEU A 1012 55.79 -12.33 -0.56
C LEU A 1012 56.33 -13.64 -1.19
N GLY A 1013 57.07 -14.43 -0.43
CA GLY A 1013 57.59 -15.73 -0.85
C GLY A 1013 56.51 -16.74 -1.21
N GLU A 1014 55.32 -16.64 -0.60
CA GLU A 1014 54.20 -17.55 -0.91
C GLU A 1014 53.61 -17.29 -2.30
N TRP A 1015 53.55 -16.02 -2.72
CA TRP A 1015 53.22 -15.67 -4.11
C TRP A 1015 54.32 -16.10 -5.09
N ALA A 1016 55.59 -15.92 -4.72
CA ALA A 1016 56.73 -16.24 -5.58
C ALA A 1016 56.88 -17.75 -5.86
N LEU A 1017 56.52 -18.60 -4.89
CA LEU A 1017 56.62 -20.07 -4.99
C LEU A 1017 55.44 -20.71 -5.74
N GLY A 1018 54.39 -19.94 -6.09
CA GLY A 1018 53.22 -20.44 -6.83
C GLY A 1018 52.36 -21.46 -6.09
N ARG A 1019 52.64 -21.73 -4.80
CA ARG A 1019 51.91 -22.72 -3.97
C ARG A 1019 50.50 -22.25 -3.61
N VAL A 1020 50.25 -20.95 -3.61
CA VAL A 1020 48.95 -20.32 -3.30
C VAL A 1020 48.38 -19.66 -4.57
N GLN A 1021 48.12 -20.45 -5.61
CA GLN A 1021 47.48 -19.98 -6.86
C GLN A 1021 46.06 -19.40 -6.67
N ARG A 1022 45.52 -19.41 -5.44
CA ARG A 1022 44.14 -19.04 -5.12
C ARG A 1022 43.97 -17.68 -4.42
N CYS A 1023 45.05 -17.01 -4.00
CA CYS A 1023 44.97 -15.74 -3.28
C CYS A 1023 45.53 -14.60 -4.14
N VAL A 1024 44.67 -13.80 -4.78
CA VAL A 1024 45.07 -12.69 -5.68
C VAL A 1024 45.14 -11.34 -4.94
N LEU A 1025 44.50 -11.24 -3.78
CA LEU A 1025 44.43 -10.03 -2.96
C LEU A 1025 44.81 -10.39 -1.51
N ALA A 1026 45.85 -9.76 -0.98
CA ALA A 1026 46.32 -10.02 0.37
C ALA A 1026 46.91 -8.76 1.02
N GLN A 1027 47.03 -8.79 2.35
CA GLN A 1027 47.76 -7.79 3.11
C GLN A 1027 49.23 -8.21 3.26
N VAL A 1028 50.14 -7.29 3.01
CA VAL A 1028 51.59 -7.50 3.12
C VAL A 1028 52.19 -6.43 4.02
N LYS A 1029 53.04 -6.83 4.95
CA LYS A 1029 53.91 -5.94 5.72
C LYS A 1029 55.34 -6.14 5.27
N GLY A 1030 55.92 -5.11 4.68
CA GLY A 1030 57.29 -5.17 4.16
C GLY A 1030 58.02 -3.84 4.32
N HIS A 1031 59.27 -3.80 3.91
CA HIS A 1031 60.11 -2.63 3.87
C HIS A 1031 60.30 -2.18 2.41
N VAL A 1032 60.09 -0.89 2.15
CA VAL A 1032 60.38 -0.29 0.83
C VAL A 1032 61.90 -0.13 0.72
N VAL A 1033 62.52 -0.92 -0.15
CA VAL A 1033 63.98 -0.94 -0.34
C VAL A 1033 64.42 0.25 -1.20
N CYS A 1034 63.75 0.46 -2.33
CA CYS A 1034 64.01 1.60 -3.20
C CYS A 1034 62.80 1.91 -4.10
N VAL A 1035 62.74 3.16 -4.59
CA VAL A 1035 61.77 3.59 -5.61
C VAL A 1035 62.38 3.34 -6.98
N LEU A 1036 61.80 2.46 -7.80
CA LEU A 1036 62.27 2.18 -9.16
C LEU A 1036 61.95 3.32 -10.14
N SER A 1037 60.75 3.89 -10.02
CA SER A 1037 60.31 5.02 -10.82
C SER A 1037 59.19 5.80 -10.15
N LEU A 1038 59.19 7.12 -10.30
CA LEU A 1038 58.11 8.02 -9.91
C LEU A 1038 57.79 8.95 -11.09
N ARG A 1039 56.52 8.99 -11.49
CA ARG A 1039 56.00 9.86 -12.54
C ARG A 1039 54.92 10.74 -11.96
N LEU A 1040 55.05 12.05 -12.15
CA LEU A 1040 54.09 13.08 -11.75
C LEU A 1040 53.74 13.92 -12.98
N GLN A 1041 52.46 14.11 -13.29
CA GLN A 1041 52.07 14.88 -14.47
C GLN A 1041 50.72 15.56 -14.33
N TRP A 1042 50.57 16.69 -15.00
CA TRP A 1042 49.30 17.32 -15.28
C TRP A 1042 48.86 16.96 -16.70
N THR A 1043 47.64 16.45 -16.82
CA THR A 1043 47.03 16.09 -18.10
C THR A 1043 45.76 16.90 -18.32
N CYS A 1044 45.52 17.30 -19.56
CA CYS A 1044 44.29 17.95 -19.97
C CYS A 1044 43.13 17.00 -19.70
N SER A 1045 42.10 17.47 -18.99
CA SER A 1045 40.99 16.62 -18.60
C SER A 1045 40.15 16.14 -19.79
N LEU A 1046 40.16 16.87 -20.91
CA LEU A 1046 39.39 16.52 -22.10
C LEU A 1046 40.11 15.55 -23.05
N CYS A 1047 41.38 15.82 -23.39
CA CYS A 1047 42.10 15.06 -24.41
C CYS A 1047 43.27 14.21 -23.89
N GLY A 1048 43.60 14.29 -22.60
CA GLY A 1048 44.68 13.52 -21.97
C GLY A 1048 46.11 13.97 -22.32
N SER A 1049 46.30 14.99 -23.15
CA SER A 1049 47.62 15.54 -23.48
C SER A 1049 48.24 16.28 -22.29
N ILE A 1050 49.57 16.42 -22.26
CA ILE A 1050 50.27 17.15 -21.19
C ILE A 1050 49.76 18.59 -21.09
N PHE A 1051 49.50 19.04 -19.87
CA PHE A 1051 48.98 20.37 -19.57
C PHE A 1051 50.05 21.17 -18.83
N ARG A 1052 50.42 22.33 -19.38
CA ARG A 1052 51.47 23.19 -18.82
C ARG A 1052 50.88 24.53 -18.43
N GLN A 1053 51.14 24.96 -17.21
CA GLN A 1053 50.64 26.20 -16.61
C GLN A 1053 49.10 26.31 -16.66
N ALA A 1054 48.56 26.85 -17.77
CA ALA A 1054 47.14 27.10 -18.00
C ALA A 1054 46.60 26.63 -19.35
N SER A 1055 47.40 25.97 -20.20
CA SER A 1055 46.97 25.52 -21.53
C SER A 1055 47.33 24.06 -21.84
N CYS A 1056 46.54 23.45 -22.71
CA CYS A 1056 46.79 22.12 -23.24
C CYS A 1056 47.91 22.16 -24.29
N GLY A 1057 48.89 21.24 -24.18
CA GLY A 1057 49.98 21.11 -25.16
C GLY A 1057 49.59 20.42 -26.48
N ARG A 1058 48.30 20.15 -26.73
CA ARG A 1058 47.85 19.48 -27.96
C ARG A 1058 47.74 20.48 -29.11
N THR A 1059 48.49 20.24 -30.18
CA THR A 1059 48.50 21.12 -31.36
C THR A 1059 47.58 20.66 -32.49
N HIS A 1060 47.30 19.35 -32.62
CA HIS A 1060 46.46 18.83 -33.71
C HIS A 1060 45.50 17.69 -33.29
N PRO A 1061 44.18 17.86 -33.51
CA PRO A 1061 43.48 19.16 -33.50
C PRO A 1061 43.76 19.94 -32.20
N PRO A 1062 43.78 21.29 -32.24
CA PRO A 1062 44.00 22.12 -31.05
C PRO A 1062 42.91 21.87 -30.00
N CYS A 1063 43.29 21.94 -28.72
CA CYS A 1063 42.38 21.73 -27.60
C CYS A 1063 42.33 22.96 -26.71
N ASP A 1064 41.19 23.67 -26.72
CA ASP A 1064 40.98 24.89 -25.93
C ASP A 1064 40.61 24.61 -24.47
N SER A 1065 40.89 23.40 -23.97
CA SER A 1065 40.63 23.05 -22.58
C SER A 1065 41.50 23.86 -21.65
N THR A 1066 40.87 24.52 -20.68
CA THR A 1066 41.54 25.19 -19.54
C THR A 1066 41.57 24.32 -18.28
N SER A 1067 40.98 23.11 -18.35
CA SER A 1067 40.86 22.17 -17.23
C SER A 1067 41.89 21.05 -17.34
N ALA A 1068 42.48 20.70 -16.19
CA ALA A 1068 43.53 19.68 -16.08
C ALA A 1068 43.39 18.88 -14.78
N VAL A 1069 43.90 17.65 -14.81
CA VAL A 1069 43.95 16.74 -13.66
C VAL A 1069 45.38 16.31 -13.39
N PHE A 1070 45.71 16.13 -12.11
CA PHE A 1070 47.02 15.67 -11.68
C PHE A 1070 47.01 14.14 -11.61
N GLN A 1071 48.00 13.49 -12.22
CA GLN A 1071 48.18 12.05 -12.21
C GLN A 1071 49.57 11.69 -11.68
N ALA A 1072 49.64 10.68 -10.84
CA ALA A 1072 50.87 10.19 -10.25
C ALA A 1072 50.94 8.66 -10.34
N GLU A 1073 52.14 8.15 -10.57
CA GLU A 1073 52.42 6.71 -10.60
C GLU A 1073 53.79 6.47 -10.00
N ALA A 1074 53.89 5.50 -9.09
CA ALA A 1074 55.18 5.08 -8.54
C ALA A 1074 55.33 3.57 -8.63
N LYS A 1075 56.57 3.12 -8.76
CA LYS A 1075 56.97 1.72 -8.73
C LYS A 1075 58.10 1.56 -7.74
N VAL A 1076 57.99 0.65 -6.79
CA VAL A 1076 58.98 0.44 -5.73
C VAL A 1076 59.33 -1.04 -5.57
N VAL A 1077 60.48 -1.32 -4.96
CA VAL A 1077 60.84 -2.65 -4.46
C VAL A 1077 60.41 -2.77 -3.01
N LEU A 1078 59.58 -3.76 -2.70
CA LEU A 1078 59.15 -4.11 -1.35
C LEU A 1078 59.70 -5.49 -0.97
N GLU A 1079 60.31 -5.60 0.20
CA GLU A 1079 60.86 -6.83 0.75
C GLU A 1079 60.26 -7.11 2.13
N ASP A 1080 59.88 -8.34 2.43
CA ASP A 1080 59.32 -8.75 3.74
C ASP A 1080 60.19 -9.76 4.49
N GLY A 1081 61.42 -10.00 4.02
CA GLY A 1081 62.34 -11.02 4.52
C GLY A 1081 62.13 -12.41 3.94
N SER A 1082 61.02 -12.66 3.24
CA SER A 1082 60.77 -13.94 2.54
C SER A 1082 61.07 -13.84 1.03
N ALA A 1083 60.77 -12.71 0.40
CA ALA A 1083 61.08 -12.41 -0.99
C ALA A 1083 61.02 -10.89 -1.26
N ASP A 1084 61.44 -10.48 -2.46
CA ASP A 1084 61.26 -9.13 -2.99
C ASP A 1084 60.14 -9.06 -4.03
N SER A 1085 59.51 -7.89 -4.15
CA SER A 1085 58.43 -7.64 -5.11
C SER A 1085 58.46 -6.22 -5.65
N HIS A 1086 57.98 -6.05 -6.88
CA HIS A 1086 57.76 -4.74 -7.48
C HIS A 1086 56.31 -4.32 -7.27
N VAL A 1087 56.09 -3.30 -6.44
CA VAL A 1087 54.76 -2.78 -6.13
C VAL A 1087 54.51 -1.49 -6.88
N TRP A 1088 53.37 -1.42 -7.58
CA TRP A 1088 52.90 -0.26 -8.31
C TRP A 1088 51.88 0.52 -7.47
N PHE A 1089 52.00 1.84 -7.44
CA PHE A 1089 51.14 2.78 -6.73
C PHE A 1089 50.49 3.74 -7.73
N SER A 1090 49.19 3.98 -7.55
CA SER A 1090 48.37 4.89 -8.35
C SER A 1090 48.26 6.28 -7.72
N SER A 1091 47.68 7.24 -8.44
CA SER A 1091 47.64 8.66 -8.05
C SER A 1091 47.20 8.93 -6.61
N ASP A 1092 46.21 8.17 -6.15
CA ASP A 1092 45.62 8.22 -4.82
C ASP A 1092 46.52 7.68 -3.70
N THR A 1093 47.47 6.80 -4.00
CA THR A 1093 48.36 6.16 -3.01
C THR A 1093 49.79 6.70 -3.03
N VAL A 1094 50.19 7.43 -4.08
CA VAL A 1094 51.55 7.99 -4.21
C VAL A 1094 51.84 9.04 -3.13
N CYS A 1095 50.87 9.88 -2.76
CA CYS A 1095 51.05 10.88 -1.71
C CYS A 1095 51.43 10.22 -0.37
N ASP A 1096 50.70 9.16 0.01
CA ASP A 1096 50.91 8.38 1.23
C ASP A 1096 52.23 7.58 1.18
N LEU A 1097 52.58 7.03 0.02
CA LEU A 1097 53.89 6.42 -0.20
C LEU A 1097 55.02 7.42 0.07
N LEU A 1098 54.92 8.63 -0.48
CA LEU A 1098 55.91 9.70 -0.31
C LEU A 1098 55.85 10.36 1.08
N LYS A 1099 54.83 10.03 1.89
CA LYS A 1099 54.63 10.56 3.24
C LYS A 1099 54.49 12.10 3.29
N LEU A 1100 53.89 12.68 2.24
CA LEU A 1100 53.66 14.12 2.15
C LEU A 1100 52.32 14.49 2.78
N ASN A 1101 52.28 15.60 3.51
CA ASN A 1101 51.01 16.16 3.98
C ASN A 1101 50.28 16.88 2.83
N ALA A 1102 49.01 17.24 3.04
CA ALA A 1102 48.17 17.87 2.02
C ALA A 1102 48.78 19.16 1.44
N GLY A 1103 49.35 20.03 2.30
CA GLY A 1103 49.97 21.28 1.86
C GLY A 1103 51.24 21.06 1.02
N GLN A 1104 52.08 20.11 1.43
CA GLN A 1104 53.28 19.72 0.69
C GLN A 1104 52.95 19.06 -0.65
N TRP A 1105 51.93 18.20 -0.69
CA TRP A 1105 51.46 17.56 -1.92
C TRP A 1105 50.90 18.58 -2.90
N GLU A 1106 50.05 19.51 -2.46
CA GLU A 1106 49.59 20.62 -3.29
C GLU A 1106 50.74 21.50 -3.77
N GLY A 1107 51.69 21.81 -2.90
CA GLY A 1107 52.91 22.55 -3.26
C GLY A 1107 53.67 21.85 -4.38
N LEU A 1108 53.88 20.54 -4.26
CA LEU A 1108 54.53 19.72 -5.29
C LEU A 1108 53.75 19.73 -6.61
N GLN A 1109 52.42 19.57 -6.55
CA GLN A 1109 51.56 19.64 -7.72
C GLN A 1109 51.70 20.99 -8.46
N ARG A 1110 51.76 22.12 -7.72
CA ARG A 1110 51.95 23.46 -8.31
C ARG A 1110 53.28 23.57 -9.07
N HIS A 1111 54.37 23.07 -8.50
CA HIS A 1111 55.69 23.09 -9.17
C HIS A 1111 55.71 22.21 -10.42
N VAL A 1112 55.13 20.99 -10.35
CA VAL A 1112 55.01 20.11 -11.52
C VAL A 1112 54.13 20.74 -12.61
N ARG A 1113 53.15 21.58 -12.26
CA ARG A 1113 52.24 22.23 -13.22
C ARG A 1113 52.97 23.17 -14.17
N VAL A 1114 54.06 23.81 -13.75
CA VAL A 1114 54.85 24.70 -14.59
C VAL A 1114 55.51 23.92 -15.74
N LYS A 1115 56.06 22.73 -15.43
CA LYS A 1115 56.70 21.83 -16.40
C LYS A 1115 55.72 20.92 -17.15
N GLY A 1116 54.55 20.67 -16.56
CA GLY A 1116 53.52 19.76 -17.03
C GLY A 1116 53.77 18.30 -16.67
N HIS A 1117 55.01 17.82 -16.66
CA HIS A 1117 55.36 16.46 -16.23
C HIS A 1117 56.78 16.37 -15.68
N VAL A 1118 57.00 15.41 -14.78
CA VAL A 1118 58.32 15.05 -14.24
C VAL A 1118 58.35 13.54 -14.05
N LYS A 1119 59.46 12.90 -14.43
CA LYS A 1119 59.67 11.46 -14.28
C LYS A 1119 61.07 11.20 -13.76
N VAL A 1120 61.19 10.64 -12.57
CA VAL A 1120 62.46 10.20 -11.99
C VAL A 1120 62.49 8.68 -11.91
N TYR A 1121 63.63 8.07 -12.21
CA TYR A 1121 63.80 6.61 -12.22
C TYR A 1121 65.20 6.20 -11.80
N THR A 1122 65.32 4.97 -11.30
CA THR A 1122 66.62 4.43 -10.84
C THR A 1122 67.52 4.08 -12.01
N ARG A 1123 68.78 4.52 -11.93
CA ARG A 1123 69.88 4.06 -12.78
C ARG A 1123 71.09 3.77 -11.91
N GLY A 1124 71.31 2.49 -11.57
CA GLY A 1124 72.33 2.10 -10.61
C GLY A 1124 71.90 2.42 -9.17
N ARG A 1125 72.73 3.14 -8.40
CA ARG A 1125 72.43 3.56 -7.01
C ARG A 1125 71.76 4.94 -6.90
N ASN A 1126 71.64 5.68 -8.01
CA ASN A 1126 71.11 7.04 -8.03
C ASN A 1126 69.76 7.12 -8.75
N MET A 1127 68.93 8.09 -8.36
CA MET A 1127 67.76 8.52 -9.12
C MET A 1127 68.18 9.48 -10.22
N THR A 1128 67.71 9.26 -11.44
CA THR A 1128 68.01 10.08 -12.63
C THR A 1128 66.72 10.54 -13.31
N CYS A 1129 66.80 11.61 -14.10
CA CYS A 1129 65.71 12.15 -14.91
C CYS A 1129 66.19 12.34 -16.36
N ASP A 1130 65.26 12.38 -17.31
CA ASP A 1130 65.55 12.75 -18.70
C ASP A 1130 65.66 14.28 -18.89
N GLU A 1131 65.31 15.08 -17.87
CA GLU A 1131 65.45 16.53 -17.84
C GLU A 1131 66.76 16.98 -17.14
N ASP A 1132 67.02 18.29 -17.15
CA ASP A 1132 68.18 18.92 -16.54
C ASP A 1132 68.43 18.44 -15.09
N PRO A 1133 69.59 17.81 -14.79
CA PRO A 1133 69.92 17.33 -13.45
C PRO A 1133 70.09 18.46 -12.42
N ASP A 1134 70.27 19.71 -12.86
CA ASP A 1134 70.37 20.88 -11.98
C ASP A 1134 68.99 21.44 -11.57
N ASP A 1135 67.91 20.84 -12.05
CA ASP A 1135 66.57 21.26 -11.69
C ASP A 1135 66.23 20.95 -10.21
N THR A 1136 65.91 21.99 -9.46
CA THR A 1136 65.58 21.91 -8.02
C THR A 1136 64.45 20.92 -7.69
N LEU A 1137 63.45 20.76 -8.57
CA LEU A 1137 62.36 19.81 -8.37
C LEU A 1137 62.83 18.37 -8.59
N VAL A 1138 63.70 18.14 -9.58
CA VAL A 1138 64.31 16.82 -9.83
C VAL A 1138 65.24 16.44 -8.67
N GLN A 1139 66.04 17.38 -8.17
CA GLN A 1139 66.91 17.17 -7.00
C GLN A 1139 66.09 16.84 -5.74
N TYR A 1140 65.03 17.60 -5.47
CA TYR A 1140 64.11 17.34 -4.36
C TYR A 1140 63.49 15.95 -4.45
N LEU A 1141 62.93 15.58 -5.61
CA LEU A 1141 62.30 14.27 -5.79
C LEU A 1141 63.31 13.12 -5.70
N SER A 1142 64.53 13.32 -6.19
CA SER A 1142 65.60 12.34 -6.08
C SER A 1142 66.01 12.12 -4.62
N CYS A 1143 66.18 13.20 -3.85
CA CYS A 1143 66.46 13.11 -2.41
C CYS A 1143 65.31 12.47 -1.63
N LEU A 1144 64.07 12.85 -1.93
CA LEU A 1144 62.88 12.30 -1.28
C LEU A 1144 62.74 10.79 -1.53
N CYS A 1145 62.87 10.35 -2.78
CA CYS A 1145 62.75 8.93 -3.16
C CYS A 1145 63.82 8.03 -2.52
N SER A 1146 64.99 8.59 -2.18
CA SER A 1146 66.09 7.87 -1.52
C SER A 1146 66.11 8.06 0.01
N SER A 1147 65.20 8.86 0.57
CA SER A 1147 65.16 9.15 2.00
C SER A 1147 64.61 7.97 2.82
N THR A 1148 64.99 7.90 4.09
CA THR A 1148 64.43 6.96 5.07
C THR A 1148 62.96 7.22 5.37
N ALA A 1149 62.41 8.38 4.98
CA ALA A 1149 60.99 8.65 5.07
C ALA A 1149 60.20 7.82 4.05
N VAL A 1150 60.74 7.59 2.84
CA VAL A 1150 60.11 6.76 1.80
C VAL A 1150 60.56 5.30 1.88
N CYS A 1151 61.86 5.05 2.04
CA CYS A 1151 62.41 3.72 2.26
C CYS A 1151 62.19 3.28 3.71
N ARG A 1152 60.96 2.85 4.01
CA ARG A 1152 60.48 2.52 5.35
C ARG A 1152 59.66 1.23 5.36
N GLN A 1153 59.36 0.74 6.57
CA GLN A 1153 58.34 -0.29 6.74
C GLN A 1153 56.96 0.26 6.40
N ILE A 1154 56.18 -0.52 5.65
CA ILE A 1154 54.85 -0.17 5.18
C ILE A 1154 53.93 -1.40 5.23
N HIS A 1155 52.64 -1.15 5.49
CA HIS A 1155 51.60 -2.17 5.47
C HIS A 1155 50.65 -1.86 4.32
N LEU A 1156 50.53 -2.79 3.38
CA LEU A 1156 49.79 -2.62 2.14
C LEU A 1156 48.71 -3.68 2.02
N THR A 1157 47.61 -3.33 1.36
CA THR A 1157 46.77 -4.31 0.66
C THR A 1157 47.21 -4.34 -0.80
N CYS A 1158 47.67 -5.50 -1.26
CA CYS A 1158 48.22 -5.68 -2.59
C CYS A 1158 47.39 -6.67 -3.41
N ARG A 1159 47.25 -6.36 -4.70
CA ARG A 1159 46.69 -7.26 -5.71
C ARG A 1159 47.81 -7.78 -6.62
N LEU A 1160 47.86 -9.08 -6.84
CA LEU A 1160 48.78 -9.70 -7.78
C LEU A 1160 48.48 -9.25 -9.22
N ARG A 1161 49.48 -8.74 -9.94
CA ARG A 1161 49.36 -8.42 -11.38
C ARG A 1161 49.72 -9.65 -12.21
N ALA A 1162 49.09 -9.81 -13.36
CA ALA A 1162 49.41 -10.87 -14.30
C ALA A 1162 50.93 -10.89 -14.61
N GLN A 1163 51.62 -11.94 -14.15
CA GLN A 1163 53.02 -12.16 -14.46
C GLN A 1163 53.10 -12.67 -15.90
N ARG A 1164 53.97 -12.04 -16.71
CA ARG A 1164 54.40 -12.67 -17.96
C ARG A 1164 55.08 -13.98 -17.57
N THR A 1165 54.63 -15.10 -18.13
CA THR A 1165 55.32 -16.40 -18.07
C THR A 1165 56.62 -16.32 -18.88
N GLY A 1166 57.57 -15.53 -18.37
CA GLY A 1166 58.92 -15.43 -18.91
C GLY A 1166 59.74 -16.62 -18.43
N LYS A 1167 60.52 -17.23 -19.34
CA LYS A 1167 61.56 -18.18 -18.96
C LYS A 1167 62.49 -17.50 -17.94
N SER A 1168 62.89 -18.21 -16.89
CA SER A 1168 63.85 -17.70 -15.92
C SER A 1168 65.11 -17.21 -16.64
N GLN A 1169 65.58 -16.03 -16.29
CA GLN A 1169 66.72 -15.40 -16.95
C GLN A 1169 67.99 -15.69 -16.15
N LEU A 1170 69.06 -16.09 -16.84
CA LEU A 1170 70.39 -16.14 -16.24
C LEU A 1170 70.91 -14.71 -16.13
N ARG A 1171 71.26 -14.28 -14.91
CA ARG A 1171 71.89 -12.98 -14.67
C ARG A 1171 73.20 -13.18 -13.94
N LYS A 1172 74.17 -12.34 -14.30
CA LYS A 1172 75.45 -12.21 -13.60
C LYS A 1172 75.24 -11.40 -12.33
N VAL A 1173 75.57 -11.97 -11.19
CA VAL A 1173 75.48 -11.35 -9.86
C VAL A 1173 76.88 -11.25 -9.32
N HIS A 1174 77.24 -10.08 -8.82
CA HIS A 1174 78.55 -9.86 -8.21
C HIS A 1174 78.39 -9.85 -6.70
N ARG A 1175 79.21 -10.63 -5.99
CA ARG A 1175 79.37 -10.52 -4.54
C ARG A 1175 80.85 -10.25 -4.26
N GLY A 1176 81.17 -9.01 -3.91
CA GLY A 1176 82.56 -8.55 -3.86
C GLY A 1176 83.16 -8.55 -5.27
N GLN A 1177 84.28 -9.25 -5.46
CA GLN A 1177 84.94 -9.41 -6.77
C GLN A 1177 84.55 -10.70 -7.52
N THR A 1178 83.78 -11.58 -6.90
CA THR A 1178 83.40 -12.86 -7.51
C THR A 1178 82.09 -12.72 -8.28
N GLU A 1179 82.10 -13.15 -9.55
CA GLU A 1179 80.94 -13.18 -10.43
C GLU A 1179 80.26 -14.55 -10.38
N PHE A 1180 78.96 -14.57 -10.11
CA PHE A 1180 78.10 -15.75 -10.12
C PHE A 1180 77.08 -15.63 -11.24
N ILE A 1181 76.79 -16.74 -11.93
CA ILE A 1181 75.67 -16.79 -12.87
C ILE A 1181 74.51 -17.47 -12.15
N CYS A 1182 73.49 -16.69 -11.82
CA CYS A 1182 72.32 -17.18 -11.11
C CYS A 1182 71.09 -17.14 -12.01
N LYS A 1183 70.20 -18.13 -11.86
CA LYS A 1183 68.91 -18.20 -12.55
C LYS A 1183 67.88 -17.42 -11.74
N PHE A 1184 67.40 -16.30 -12.27
CA PHE A 1184 66.36 -15.47 -11.65
C PHE A 1184 64.99 -15.76 -12.26
N THR A 1185 64.00 -15.93 -11.40
CA THR A 1185 62.59 -15.86 -11.79
C THR A 1185 62.21 -14.39 -12.05
N PRO A 1186 61.18 -14.12 -12.88
CA PRO A 1186 60.65 -12.77 -13.02
C PRO A 1186 60.18 -12.22 -11.66
N ALA A 1187 60.57 -10.99 -11.34
CA ALA A 1187 60.19 -10.34 -10.09
C ALA A 1187 58.67 -10.29 -9.92
N LEU A 1188 58.19 -10.57 -8.70
CA LEU A 1188 56.79 -10.54 -8.35
C LEU A 1188 56.21 -9.14 -8.64
N GLN A 1189 55.10 -9.05 -9.38
CA GLN A 1189 54.47 -7.77 -9.72
C GLN A 1189 53.17 -7.60 -8.92
N LEU A 1190 53.10 -6.57 -8.09
CA LEU A 1190 51.93 -6.26 -7.26
C LEU A 1190 51.39 -4.86 -7.57
N GLN A 1191 50.10 -4.66 -7.41
CA GLN A 1191 49.43 -3.35 -7.45
C GLN A 1191 48.95 -3.03 -6.04
N CYS A 1192 49.37 -1.90 -5.48
CA CYS A 1192 48.82 -1.39 -4.23
C CYS A 1192 47.35 -1.01 -4.43
N GLN A 1193 46.49 -1.48 -3.53
CA GLN A 1193 45.08 -1.09 -3.43
C GLN A 1193 44.86 -0.10 -2.28
N HIS A 1194 45.62 -0.24 -1.19
CA HIS A 1194 45.50 0.57 0.00
C HIS A 1194 46.80 0.56 0.80
N ILE A 1195 47.16 1.70 1.40
CA ILE A 1195 48.26 1.81 2.36
C ILE A 1195 47.64 1.96 3.74
N HIS A 1196 47.88 1.00 4.63
CA HIS A 1196 47.44 1.09 6.03
C HIS A 1196 48.36 2.04 6.77
N THR A 1197 47.89 3.27 6.96
CA THR A 1197 48.54 4.24 7.84
C THR A 1197 48.22 3.89 9.29
N ARG A 1198 49.23 3.95 10.16
CA ARG A 1198 49.06 3.88 11.61
C ARG A 1198 48.78 5.24 12.17
#